data_AF-A0A4R7G444-F1
#
_entry.id   AF-A0A4R7G444-F1
#
_cell.length_a   1.000
_cell.length_b   1.000
_cell.length_c   1.000
_cell.angle_alpha   90.00
_cell.angle_beta   90.00
_cell.angle_gamma   90.00
#
_symmetry.space_group_name_H-M   'P 1'
#
loop_
_entity.id
_entity.type
_entity.pdbx_description
1 polymer ?
#
loop_
_entity_poly.entity_id
_entity_poly.type
_entity_poly.pdbx_seq_one_letter_code
_entity_poly.pdbx_strand_id
1 'polypeptide(L)'
;MNRPRHRQPFDRHSQLAVGRARVERLLSTSDPLSALRDPSLLAALGVAASSPFRGGVMHPDTQPALSGAMDALPALESGIAKPAVPATVGVFGDDTLLHAFENSALMRSIDPLDWEAGVRDSQIILLGPQSTRSRRGRGRVIEYAREHSLPLIYVDLGTAAPTAEQLRLAARCDRIFAVSEENAGVFQNARSVPPTSADDDARISSPQLIPVEVVACPVNPLHRSPLGSRQVIPPLVTYLGDLGTQLPTEVGESLKWTLDGVLAAGADLLISPEARVEAALTTQYWPHVQDWVSNRRSELDRLTDIGVVAHTISGSQTAFSPRVIELQASGSFVLSTYNQGVNSYYPQVHVANSTLDVASMLEALQRTDLRRAQNDGVRQVFSENHATDVLRQILHSVGLSDPASAPRVLAVTDDEDDVLRAELSVQTVGGVDVVTWREASMRSAGYDVLLPVSSAHHYASTYVADHLAAMAYQSAQVVAKLDSGAEDQGHRHVEGSLGDLALTAWWRPDLGEEMSAEKLAGSLAEARVYIAEESSHRTRRADSPRRTSMELAQGDDFDEVSRQVAQTSRDADLRLSVVVPIYNNGPHLRHKAFASLLRSSAFSDMHVLLVSDGSTDPLTLDTIQDLTEDHPNVSAFHHARGGSGSASRPRNTGLDLAQTEFVTYLDPDNEAIEDGYAELYAAIQEHQDVDFALGNMSQWAKRRSMQPYAEVLQTVFADDIDGAGNITVPPRALEALRFRPMGIQTVVARTEWLQSLNLTQPVGAVGQDSYFFQQMLHYAKSIRAIDVGVHTYYMAVSNSTVNTLNPHYFRKYLPLDRARAKWLDEVGLLDAYKTDRLEPFLVSWLLPKLRRVKPEEWQEAAENLAELLDCYGEYEWTQPTAISFWKDLNAARSPRVQSCG
;
A
#
# COMPACT_ATOMS: atom_id res chain seq x y z
N MET A 1 -14.84 -52.28 -9.43
CA MET A 1 -15.75 -51.98 -10.55
C MET A 1 -15.80 -50.47 -10.72
N ASN A 2 -14.93 -49.94 -11.58
CA ASN A 2 -14.83 -48.51 -11.89
C ASN A 2 -15.87 -48.14 -12.94
N ARG A 3 -16.69 -47.11 -12.66
CA ARG A 3 -17.41 -46.37 -13.70
C ARG A 3 -16.71 -45.02 -13.88
N PRO A 4 -16.34 -44.62 -15.11
CA PRO A 4 -15.84 -43.28 -15.38
C PRO A 4 -17.01 -42.30 -15.38
N ARG A 5 -16.89 -41.19 -14.66
CA ARG A 5 -17.79 -40.04 -14.82
C ARG A 5 -17.38 -39.32 -16.10
N HIS A 6 -18.17 -39.48 -17.16
CA HIS A 6 -18.10 -38.61 -18.34
C HIS A 6 -18.44 -37.18 -17.92
N ARG A 7 -17.46 -36.26 -18.01
CA ARG A 7 -17.73 -34.83 -18.08
C ARG A 7 -18.25 -34.53 -19.50
N GLN A 8 -19.43 -33.93 -19.60
CA GLN A 8 -19.91 -33.35 -20.86
C GLN A 8 -19.03 -32.15 -21.25
N PRO A 9 -18.85 -31.87 -22.55
CA PRO A 9 -18.12 -30.69 -22.99
C PRO A 9 -18.94 -29.45 -22.63
N PHE A 10 -18.38 -28.60 -21.78
CA PHE A 10 -18.90 -27.26 -21.49
C PHE A 10 -18.82 -26.41 -22.77
N ASP A 11 -19.94 -25.85 -23.21
CA ASP A 11 -20.02 -24.99 -24.41
C ASP A 11 -19.48 -23.58 -24.09
N ARG A 12 -18.20 -23.37 -24.44
CA ARG A 12 -17.34 -22.23 -24.08
C ARG A 12 -17.68 -20.91 -24.78
N HIS A 13 -18.48 -20.90 -25.85
CA HIS A 13 -18.86 -19.66 -26.52
C HIS A 13 -19.98 -18.88 -25.82
N SER A 14 -20.65 -19.49 -24.84
CA SER A 14 -21.80 -18.90 -24.16
C SER A 14 -21.44 -17.87 -23.07
N GLN A 15 -20.26 -17.98 -22.42
CA GLN A 15 -19.92 -17.10 -21.29
C GLN A 15 -19.35 -15.72 -21.70
N LEU A 16 -18.55 -15.66 -22.78
CA LEU A 16 -18.07 -14.39 -23.36
C LEU A 16 -19.22 -13.57 -23.98
N ALA A 17 -20.19 -14.24 -24.60
CA ALA A 17 -21.42 -13.61 -25.08
C ALA A 17 -22.31 -13.13 -23.93
N VAL A 18 -22.30 -13.81 -22.79
CA VAL A 18 -23.00 -13.38 -21.57
C VAL A 18 -22.35 -12.14 -20.96
N GLY A 19 -21.01 -12.03 -20.95
CA GLY A 19 -20.29 -10.82 -20.51
C GLY A 19 -20.59 -9.60 -21.39
N ARG A 20 -20.56 -9.76 -22.71
CA ARG A 20 -20.90 -8.68 -23.66
C ARG A 20 -22.37 -8.28 -23.60
N ALA A 21 -23.29 -9.25 -23.49
CA ALA A 21 -24.71 -8.98 -23.29
C ALA A 21 -25.03 -8.42 -21.88
N ARG A 22 -24.17 -8.66 -20.88
CA ARG A 22 -24.24 -8.13 -19.51
C ARG A 22 -23.90 -6.64 -19.50
N VAL A 23 -22.82 -6.25 -20.19
CA VAL A 23 -22.39 -4.86 -20.35
C VAL A 23 -23.35 -4.08 -21.27
N GLU A 24 -23.77 -4.63 -22.41
CA GLU A 24 -24.73 -3.97 -23.31
C GLU A 24 -26.11 -3.79 -22.67
N ARG A 25 -26.57 -4.69 -21.77
CA ARG A 25 -27.81 -4.48 -20.99
C ARG A 25 -27.65 -3.44 -19.88
N LEU A 26 -26.53 -3.44 -19.15
CA LEU A 26 -26.24 -2.44 -18.12
C LEU A 26 -26.13 -1.03 -18.71
N LEU A 27 -25.50 -0.90 -19.88
CA LEU A 27 -25.29 0.39 -20.57
C LEU A 27 -26.50 0.87 -21.38
N SER A 28 -27.44 -0.02 -21.74
CA SER A 28 -28.68 0.37 -22.46
C SER A 28 -29.86 0.69 -21.54
N THR A 29 -29.75 0.43 -20.24
CA THR A 29 -30.78 0.82 -19.26
C THR A 29 -30.68 2.31 -18.93
N SER A 30 -31.82 3.00 -18.91
CA SER A 30 -31.93 4.43 -18.57
C SER A 30 -31.55 4.75 -17.12
N ASP A 31 -31.45 3.72 -16.26
CA ASP A 31 -30.99 3.79 -14.87
C ASP A 31 -30.24 2.50 -14.50
N PRO A 32 -28.92 2.43 -14.75
CA PRO A 32 -28.08 1.24 -14.49
C PRO A 32 -28.10 0.77 -13.03
N LEU A 33 -28.36 1.68 -12.08
CA LEU A 33 -28.41 1.40 -10.65
C LEU A 33 -29.69 0.65 -10.25
N SER A 34 -30.79 0.84 -10.99
CA SER A 34 -32.02 0.07 -10.79
C SER A 34 -31.89 -1.38 -11.31
N ALA A 35 -31.10 -1.60 -12.37
CA ALA A 35 -30.85 -2.92 -12.94
C ALA A 35 -29.94 -3.79 -12.05
N LEU A 36 -29.00 -3.17 -11.32
CA LEU A 36 -28.14 -3.84 -10.34
C LEU A 36 -28.90 -4.30 -9.08
N ARG A 37 -30.12 -3.81 -8.86
CA ARG A 37 -30.98 -4.17 -7.72
C ARG A 37 -31.93 -5.34 -8.01
N ASP A 38 -31.94 -5.88 -9.24
CA ASP A 38 -32.78 -7.02 -9.62
C ASP A 38 -32.08 -8.36 -9.28
N PRO A 39 -32.56 -9.10 -8.25
CA PRO A 39 -31.93 -10.36 -7.84
C PRO A 39 -32.01 -11.45 -8.91
N SER A 40 -32.96 -11.36 -9.85
CA SER A 40 -33.11 -12.33 -10.94
C SER A 40 -32.06 -12.13 -12.04
N LEU A 41 -31.56 -10.90 -12.20
CA LEU A 41 -30.45 -10.56 -13.09
C LEU A 41 -29.12 -11.07 -12.50
N LEU A 42 -28.86 -10.84 -11.21
CA LEU A 42 -27.66 -11.34 -10.52
C LEU A 42 -27.58 -12.88 -10.50
N ALA A 43 -28.71 -13.58 -10.38
CA ALA A 43 -28.79 -15.03 -10.46
C ALA A 43 -28.58 -15.58 -11.90
N ALA A 44 -28.98 -14.83 -12.93
CA ALA A 44 -28.77 -15.19 -14.34
C ALA A 44 -27.33 -14.90 -14.83
N LEU A 45 -26.55 -14.12 -14.07
CA LEU A 45 -25.17 -13.72 -14.36
C LEU A 45 -24.11 -14.68 -13.81
N GLY A 46 -24.50 -15.85 -13.30
CA GLY A 46 -23.57 -16.90 -12.84
C GLY A 46 -22.75 -16.53 -11.60
N VAL A 47 -23.16 -15.50 -10.85
CA VAL A 47 -22.48 -15.02 -9.65
C VAL A 47 -22.47 -16.11 -8.58
N ALA A 48 -21.27 -16.45 -8.09
CA ALA A 48 -21.09 -17.44 -7.04
C ALA A 48 -21.91 -17.08 -5.79
N ALA A 49 -22.50 -18.10 -5.17
CA ALA A 49 -23.34 -17.97 -3.98
C ALA A 49 -22.55 -17.72 -2.67
N SER A 50 -21.30 -17.25 -2.75
CA SER A 50 -20.33 -17.28 -1.64
C SER A 50 -19.87 -15.92 -1.08
N SER A 51 -20.30 -14.78 -1.63
CA SER A 51 -19.92 -13.49 -1.04
C SER A 51 -20.53 -13.35 0.37
N PRO A 52 -19.71 -13.08 1.41
CA PRO A 52 -20.19 -12.98 2.79
C PRO A 52 -21.02 -11.72 3.07
N PHE A 53 -21.11 -10.80 2.10
CA PHE A 53 -21.68 -9.46 2.27
C PHE A 53 -23.14 -9.32 1.81
N ARG A 54 -23.90 -10.40 1.58
CA ARG A 54 -25.32 -10.27 1.17
C ARG A 54 -26.21 -9.84 2.34
N GLY A 55 -26.41 -8.54 2.47
CA GLY A 55 -27.38 -7.90 3.37
C GLY A 55 -28.02 -6.73 2.64
N GLY A 56 -29.25 -6.90 2.15
CA GLY A 56 -30.02 -5.76 1.63
C GLY A 56 -30.24 -4.71 2.74
N VAL A 57 -30.75 -3.53 2.38
CA VAL A 57 -31.05 -2.39 3.28
C VAL A 57 -31.22 -2.80 4.75
N MET A 58 -30.32 -2.34 5.62
CA MET A 58 -30.32 -2.53 7.08
C MET A 58 -31.73 -2.72 7.63
N HIS A 59 -32.03 -3.93 8.08
CA HIS A 59 -33.34 -4.30 8.60
C HIS A 59 -33.71 -3.42 9.81
N PRO A 60 -35.00 -3.13 10.08
CA PRO A 60 -35.41 -2.41 11.28
C PRO A 60 -34.91 -3.00 12.61
N ASP A 61 -34.54 -4.30 12.61
CA ASP A 61 -34.00 -5.02 13.77
C ASP A 61 -32.48 -4.83 13.95
N THR A 62 -31.78 -4.15 13.02
CA THR A 62 -30.32 -4.01 13.07
C THR A 62 -29.87 -2.98 14.11
N GLN A 63 -30.67 -1.95 14.43
CA GLN A 63 -30.31 -0.97 15.46
C GLN A 63 -30.25 -1.60 16.87
N PRO A 64 -31.25 -2.36 17.35
CA PRO A 64 -31.14 -3.08 18.63
C PRO A 64 -29.97 -4.06 18.67
N ALA A 65 -29.71 -4.77 17.57
CA ALA A 65 -28.59 -5.72 17.47
C ALA A 65 -27.23 -5.02 17.58
N LEU A 66 -27.02 -3.95 16.81
CA LEU A 66 -25.77 -3.16 16.87
C LEU A 66 -25.60 -2.47 18.21
N SER A 67 -26.66 -1.87 18.78
CA SER A 67 -26.58 -1.27 20.11
C SER A 67 -26.21 -2.32 21.16
N GLY A 68 -26.82 -3.50 21.11
CA GLY A 68 -26.48 -4.61 22.01
C GLY A 68 -25.05 -5.10 21.85
N ALA A 69 -24.54 -5.18 20.62
CA ALA A 69 -23.14 -5.53 20.36
C ALA A 69 -22.17 -4.46 20.88
N MET A 70 -22.50 -3.17 20.69
CA MET A 70 -21.70 -2.06 21.25
C MET A 70 -21.68 -2.09 22.77
N ASP A 71 -22.81 -2.41 23.41
CA ASP A 71 -22.92 -2.53 24.86
C ASP A 71 -22.17 -3.76 25.41
N ALA A 72 -21.98 -4.80 24.58
CA ALA A 72 -21.22 -6.00 24.90
C ALA A 72 -19.71 -5.89 24.64
N LEU A 73 -19.23 -4.77 24.08
CA LEU A 73 -17.81 -4.58 23.82
C LEU A 73 -17.01 -4.57 25.14
N PRO A 74 -15.89 -5.30 25.23
CA PRO A 74 -15.02 -5.23 26.38
C PRO A 74 -14.42 -3.83 26.53
N ALA A 75 -14.11 -3.46 27.77
CA ALA A 75 -13.42 -2.21 28.08
C ALA A 75 -12.05 -2.16 27.39
N LEU A 76 -11.70 -1.00 26.85
CA LEU A 76 -10.39 -0.76 26.27
C LEU A 76 -9.32 -0.74 27.37
N GLU A 77 -8.10 -1.11 26.99
CA GLU A 77 -6.98 -1.28 27.91
C GLU A 77 -5.68 -0.83 27.25
N SER A 78 -4.66 -0.58 28.07
CA SER A 78 -3.31 -0.27 27.57
C SER A 78 -2.57 -1.55 27.22
N GLY A 79 -1.68 -1.46 26.23
CA GLY A 79 -0.79 -2.56 25.85
C GLY A 79 0.29 -2.86 26.89
N ILE A 80 0.49 -4.12 27.21
CA ILE A 80 1.54 -4.56 28.15
C ILE A 80 2.97 -4.34 27.60
N ALA A 81 3.14 -4.37 26.27
CA ALA A 81 4.45 -4.22 25.63
C ALA A 81 4.92 -2.77 25.45
N LYS A 82 4.05 -1.78 25.71
CA LYS A 82 4.32 -0.35 25.52
C LYS A 82 4.01 0.43 26.80
N PRO A 83 4.77 0.20 27.90
CA PRO A 83 4.50 0.83 29.18
C PRO A 83 4.73 2.35 29.12
N ALA A 84 3.99 3.07 29.96
CA ALA A 84 4.10 4.52 30.11
C ALA A 84 5.55 4.96 30.39
N VAL A 85 5.97 6.06 29.76
CA VAL A 85 7.27 6.67 30.01
C VAL A 85 7.25 7.34 31.40
N PRO A 86 8.27 7.13 32.26
CA PRO A 86 8.32 7.72 33.59
C PRO A 86 8.68 9.22 33.54
N ALA A 87 7.79 10.02 32.95
CA ALA A 87 7.91 11.46 32.82
C ALA A 87 6.58 12.15 33.14
N THR A 88 6.63 13.36 33.70
CA THR A 88 5.45 14.22 33.89
C THR A 88 5.34 15.23 32.76
N VAL A 89 4.26 15.14 31.99
CA VAL A 89 4.02 15.92 30.77
C VAL A 89 2.82 16.84 30.97
N GLY A 90 3.05 18.14 30.98
CA GLY A 90 1.99 19.15 31.02
C GLY A 90 1.46 19.45 29.63
N VAL A 91 0.14 19.51 29.46
CA VAL A 91 -0.53 19.86 28.19
C VAL A 91 -1.37 21.10 28.43
N PHE A 92 -1.08 22.20 27.74
CA PHE A 92 -1.78 23.46 27.95
C PHE A 92 -2.97 23.62 27.00
N GLY A 93 -4.19 23.51 27.54
CA GLY A 93 -5.43 23.84 26.85
C GLY A 93 -5.65 23.12 25.51
N ASP A 94 -5.22 21.86 25.41
CA ASP A 94 -5.36 21.04 24.21
C ASP A 94 -5.80 19.61 24.56
N ASP A 95 -7.11 19.38 24.53
CA ASP A 95 -7.71 18.07 24.88
C ASP A 95 -7.37 17.00 23.84
N THR A 96 -7.09 17.38 22.58
CA THR A 96 -6.68 16.42 21.54
C THR A 96 -5.32 15.82 21.86
N LEU A 97 -4.35 16.63 22.28
CA LEU A 97 -3.05 16.13 22.73
C LEU A 97 -3.16 15.30 24.01
N LEU A 98 -4.01 15.72 24.95
CA LEU A 98 -4.21 14.98 26.20
C LEU A 98 -4.79 13.58 25.94
N HIS A 99 -5.82 13.50 25.09
CA HIS A 99 -6.44 12.25 24.66
C HIS A 99 -5.47 11.38 23.84
N ALA A 100 -4.76 11.97 22.87
CA ALA A 100 -3.81 11.24 22.03
C ALA A 100 -2.71 10.52 22.82
N PHE A 101 -2.28 11.08 23.95
CA PHE A 101 -1.20 10.54 24.79
C PHE A 101 -1.67 10.05 26.17
N GLU A 102 -2.98 9.85 26.38
CA GLU A 102 -3.51 9.33 27.63
C GLU A 102 -2.79 8.04 28.06
N ASN A 103 -2.35 7.98 29.33
CA ASN A 103 -1.58 6.87 29.90
C ASN A 103 -0.24 6.54 29.21
N SER A 104 0.25 7.36 28.27
CA SER A 104 1.59 7.19 27.68
C SER A 104 2.71 7.75 28.55
N ALA A 105 2.37 8.64 29.49
CA ALA A 105 3.21 9.17 30.56
C ALA A 105 2.30 9.70 31.68
N LEU A 106 2.84 10.35 32.71
CA LEU A 106 2.01 11.09 33.67
C LEU A 106 1.54 12.41 33.02
N MET A 107 0.42 12.34 32.29
CA MET A 107 -0.15 13.47 31.58
C MET A 107 -0.93 14.39 32.53
N ARG A 108 -0.73 15.71 32.42
CA ARG A 108 -1.44 16.72 33.22
C ARG A 108 -2.02 17.81 32.34
N SER A 109 -3.32 18.05 32.46
CA SER A 109 -3.93 19.24 31.85
C SER A 109 -3.51 20.49 32.63
N ILE A 110 -3.05 21.53 31.94
CA ILE A 110 -2.73 22.82 32.52
C ILE A 110 -3.90 23.77 32.21
N ASP A 111 -4.65 24.12 33.26
CA ASP A 111 -5.79 25.03 33.16
C ASP A 111 -5.30 26.47 32.82
N PRO A 112 -5.85 27.13 31.79
CA PRO A 112 -5.51 28.51 31.44
C PRO A 112 -5.72 29.55 32.57
N LEU A 113 -6.62 29.29 33.52
CA LEU A 113 -6.97 30.16 34.63
C LEU A 113 -6.20 29.83 35.92
N ASP A 114 -5.76 28.59 36.08
CA ASP A 114 -5.00 28.09 37.25
C ASP A 114 -3.80 27.22 36.82
N TRP A 115 -2.85 27.88 36.14
CA TRP A 115 -1.76 27.19 35.44
C TRP A 115 -0.54 26.88 36.34
N GLU A 116 -0.35 27.58 37.46
CA GLU A 116 0.91 27.55 38.22
C GLU A 116 1.26 26.16 38.75
N ALA A 117 0.29 25.46 39.35
CA ALA A 117 0.50 24.12 39.89
C ALA A 117 0.76 23.10 38.76
N GLY A 118 0.01 23.19 37.66
CA GLY A 118 0.16 22.29 36.52
C GLY A 118 1.53 22.41 35.85
N VAL A 119 2.07 23.62 35.75
CA VAL A 119 3.40 23.86 35.16
C VAL A 119 4.53 23.46 36.11
N ARG A 120 4.44 23.79 37.41
CA ARG A 120 5.48 23.48 38.40
C ARG A 120 5.81 21.99 38.51
N ASP A 121 4.79 21.16 38.37
CA ASP A 121 4.94 19.71 38.52
C ASP A 121 5.30 19.00 37.20
N SER A 122 5.41 19.74 36.10
CA SER A 122 5.71 19.20 34.77
C SER A 122 7.20 19.26 34.46
N GLN A 123 7.72 18.22 33.81
CA GLN A 123 9.11 18.20 33.31
C GLN A 123 9.23 18.76 31.89
N ILE A 124 8.11 18.78 31.15
CA ILE A 124 7.97 19.30 29.79
C ILE A 124 6.55 19.81 29.60
N ILE A 125 6.38 20.82 28.73
CA ILE A 125 5.07 21.36 28.38
C ILE A 125 4.83 21.17 26.88
N LEU A 126 3.69 20.57 26.54
CA LEU A 126 3.19 20.45 25.17
C LEU A 126 2.14 21.52 24.89
N LEU A 127 2.27 22.13 23.71
CA LEU A 127 1.31 23.04 23.10
C LEU A 127 0.86 22.46 21.77
N GLY A 128 -0.39 22.69 21.40
CA GLY A 128 -0.95 22.23 20.14
C GLY A 128 -1.83 23.26 19.44
N PRO A 129 -2.49 22.86 18.35
CA PRO A 129 -3.49 23.65 17.65
C PRO A 129 -4.54 24.29 18.56
N GLN A 130 -5.11 23.58 19.54
CA GLN A 130 -6.19 24.09 20.38
C GLN A 130 -5.69 25.06 21.44
N SER A 131 -4.42 24.98 21.85
CA SER A 131 -3.77 25.96 22.72
C SER A 131 -3.83 27.40 22.16
N THR A 132 -4.11 27.56 20.87
CA THR A 132 -4.35 28.88 20.27
C THR A 132 -5.65 29.53 20.75
N ARG A 133 -6.68 28.74 21.06
CA ARG A 133 -8.02 29.21 21.50
C ARG A 133 -7.98 29.71 22.95
N SER A 134 -7.10 29.17 23.77
CA SER A 134 -6.92 29.50 25.20
C SER A 134 -5.92 30.66 25.40
N ARG A 135 -6.31 31.88 25.00
CA ARG A 135 -5.41 33.06 25.03
C ARG A 135 -5.04 33.57 26.43
N ARG A 136 -5.92 33.38 27.43
CA ARG A 136 -5.63 33.75 28.83
C ARG A 136 -4.63 32.77 29.43
N GLY A 137 -3.69 33.25 30.25
CA GLY A 137 -2.70 32.39 30.92
C GLY A 137 -1.53 31.91 30.02
N ARG A 138 -1.75 31.69 28.72
CA ARG A 138 -0.75 31.20 27.77
C ARG A 138 0.58 31.95 27.81
N GLY A 139 0.52 33.29 27.80
CA GLY A 139 1.72 34.13 27.87
C GLY A 139 2.54 33.86 29.13
N ARG A 140 1.86 33.75 30.28
CA ARG A 140 2.47 33.48 31.60
C ARG A 140 3.05 32.08 31.70
N VAL A 141 2.38 31.07 31.15
CA VAL A 141 2.91 29.70 31.06
C VAL A 141 4.22 29.67 30.28
N ILE A 142 4.25 30.33 29.12
CA ILE A 142 5.46 30.39 28.27
C ILE A 142 6.58 31.16 28.97
N GLU A 143 6.27 32.28 29.64
CA GLU A 143 7.24 33.05 30.42
C GLU A 143 7.81 32.22 31.57
N TYR A 144 6.95 31.57 32.35
CA TYR A 144 7.35 30.73 33.47
C TYR A 144 8.22 29.55 33.01
N ALA A 145 7.82 28.85 31.95
CA ALA A 145 8.59 27.75 31.39
C ALA A 145 10.01 28.18 31.02
N ARG A 146 10.16 29.35 30.38
CA ARG A 146 11.47 29.92 30.03
C ARG A 146 12.29 30.32 31.24
N GLU A 147 11.67 30.96 32.24
CA GLU A 147 12.35 31.35 33.49
C GLU A 147 12.91 30.14 34.24
N HIS A 148 12.26 28.98 34.13
CA HIS A 148 12.62 27.75 34.83
C HIS A 148 13.31 26.72 33.94
N SER A 149 13.67 27.08 32.69
CA SER A 149 14.29 26.18 31.71
C SER A 149 13.51 24.87 31.46
N LEU A 150 12.17 24.94 31.51
CA LEU A 150 11.29 23.84 31.15
C LEU A 150 11.15 23.76 29.61
N PRO A 151 11.39 22.60 28.99
CA PRO A 151 11.19 22.42 27.56
C PRO A 151 9.73 22.70 27.16
N LEU A 152 9.56 23.50 26.12
CA LEU A 152 8.28 23.88 25.54
C LEU A 152 8.21 23.37 24.10
N ILE A 153 7.30 22.45 23.82
CA ILE A 153 7.22 21.76 22.53
C ILE A 153 5.88 22.02 21.87
N TYR A 154 5.90 22.37 20.59
CA TYR A 154 4.68 22.45 19.78
C TYR A 154 4.47 21.12 19.05
N VAL A 155 3.28 20.54 19.17
CA VAL A 155 2.90 19.28 18.52
C VAL A 155 1.66 19.50 17.67
N ASP A 156 1.82 19.37 16.36
CA ASP A 156 0.72 19.43 15.38
C ASP A 156 0.34 18.02 14.92
N LEU A 157 -0.77 17.52 15.45
CA LEU A 157 -1.37 16.25 15.02
C LEU A 157 -2.35 16.43 13.85
N GLY A 158 -2.52 17.66 13.33
CA GLY A 158 -3.40 17.95 12.20
C GLY A 158 -2.69 17.81 10.85
N THR A 159 -3.49 17.55 9.81
CA THR A 159 -3.03 17.55 8.41
C THR A 159 -3.53 18.76 7.62
N ALA A 160 -4.34 19.62 8.24
CA ALA A 160 -4.75 20.90 7.67
C ALA A 160 -3.59 21.92 7.79
N ALA A 161 -3.52 22.85 6.83
CA ALA A 161 -2.49 23.88 6.84
C ALA A 161 -2.56 24.73 8.13
N PRO A 162 -1.42 24.98 8.80
CA PRO A 162 -1.41 25.73 10.04
C PRO A 162 -1.79 27.20 9.83
N THR A 163 -2.60 27.74 10.74
CA THR A 163 -3.03 29.14 10.77
C THR A 163 -1.90 30.07 11.21
N ALA A 164 -2.02 31.36 10.91
CA ALA A 164 -1.04 32.37 11.36
C ALA A 164 -0.88 32.43 12.90
N GLU A 165 -1.93 32.16 13.68
CA GLU A 165 -1.81 32.11 15.15
C GLU A 165 -1.05 30.86 15.62
N GLN A 166 -1.24 29.72 14.97
CA GLN A 166 -0.48 28.50 15.24
C GLN A 166 1.00 28.69 14.93
N LEU A 167 1.33 29.30 13.78
CA LEU A 167 2.71 29.61 13.42
C LEU A 167 3.39 30.53 14.44
N ARG A 168 2.69 31.57 14.92
CA ARG A 168 3.20 32.47 15.97
C ARG A 168 3.41 31.75 17.30
N LEU A 169 2.51 30.83 17.66
CA LEU A 169 2.65 30.06 18.90
C LEU A 169 3.81 29.07 18.82
N ALA A 170 3.91 28.33 17.71
CA ALA A 170 4.99 27.39 17.45
C ALA A 170 6.36 28.09 17.45
N ALA A 171 6.44 29.31 16.91
CA ALA A 171 7.66 30.14 16.93
C ALA A 171 8.15 30.54 18.33
N ARG A 172 7.36 30.28 19.39
CA ARG A 172 7.75 30.54 20.78
C ARG A 172 8.25 29.29 21.52
N CYS A 173 8.22 28.13 20.87
CA CYS A 173 8.60 26.83 21.42
C CYS A 173 10.05 26.48 21.08
N ASP A 174 10.61 25.52 21.79
CA ASP A 174 11.99 25.06 21.61
C ASP A 174 12.13 24.07 20.45
N ARG A 175 11.08 23.28 20.16
CA ARG A 175 10.98 22.36 19.02
C ARG A 175 9.54 22.25 18.53
N ILE A 176 9.39 21.78 17.29
CA ILE A 176 8.10 21.55 16.64
C ILE A 176 8.05 20.11 16.12
N PHE A 177 6.95 19.41 16.39
CA PHE A 177 6.63 18.11 15.79
C PHE A 177 5.36 18.25 14.95
N ALA A 178 5.36 17.69 13.74
CA ALA A 178 4.19 17.66 12.87
C ALA A 178 3.99 16.24 12.31
N VAL A 179 2.74 15.84 12.08
CA VAL A 179 2.44 14.53 11.47
C VAL A 179 2.58 14.50 9.94
N SER A 180 2.83 15.65 9.31
CA SER A 180 2.94 15.83 7.86
C SER A 180 4.22 16.58 7.50
N GLU A 181 4.94 16.12 6.47
CA GLU A 181 6.10 16.82 5.90
C GLU A 181 5.71 18.18 5.32
N GLU A 182 4.49 18.31 4.78
CA GLU A 182 3.99 19.60 4.29
C GLU A 182 3.86 20.61 5.42
N ASN A 183 3.21 20.24 6.52
CA ASN A 183 3.08 21.12 7.69
C ASN A 183 4.45 21.40 8.30
N ALA A 184 5.32 20.39 8.42
CA ALA A 184 6.69 20.57 8.87
C ALA A 184 7.44 21.60 8.00
N GLY A 185 7.31 21.51 6.67
CA GLY A 185 7.87 22.47 5.72
C GLY A 185 7.29 23.88 5.89
N VAL A 186 6.00 24.03 6.19
CA VAL A 186 5.40 25.33 6.49
C VAL A 186 5.99 25.92 7.78
N PHE A 187 6.14 25.13 8.85
CA PHE A 187 6.78 25.56 10.09
C PHE A 187 8.25 25.97 9.89
N GLN A 188 9.01 25.20 9.11
CA GLN A 188 10.42 25.52 8.78
C GLN A 188 10.56 26.83 8.00
N ASN A 189 9.60 27.13 7.13
CA ASN A 189 9.62 28.30 6.25
C ASN A 189 8.95 29.55 6.86
N ALA A 190 8.27 29.43 8.00
CA ALA A 190 7.60 30.53 8.69
C ALA A 190 8.60 31.52 9.33
N ARG A 191 9.39 32.21 8.50
CA ARG A 191 10.35 33.26 8.90
C ARG A 191 9.74 34.67 8.92
N SER A 192 8.44 34.82 8.62
CA SER A 192 7.89 36.09 8.11
C SER A 192 6.50 36.50 8.63
N VAL A 193 5.96 35.89 9.70
CA VAL A 193 4.70 36.39 10.27
C VAL A 193 4.98 37.73 10.99
N PRO A 194 4.42 38.87 10.52
CA PRO A 194 4.70 40.16 11.15
C PRO A 194 4.07 40.23 12.55
N PRO A 195 4.74 40.85 13.54
CA PRO A 195 4.15 41.14 14.83
C PRO A 195 2.95 42.08 14.66
N THR A 196 1.87 41.84 15.42
CA THR A 196 0.64 42.65 15.34
C THR A 196 0.48 43.62 16.51
N SER A 197 1.36 43.57 17.52
CA SER A 197 1.39 44.52 18.63
C SER A 197 2.82 44.79 19.13
N ALA A 198 3.00 45.92 19.83
CA ALA A 198 4.28 46.36 20.39
C ALA A 198 4.83 45.47 21.54
N ASP A 199 4.02 44.54 22.08
CA ASP A 199 4.47 43.55 23.08
C ASP A 199 5.16 42.33 22.43
N ASP A 200 5.02 42.12 21.12
CA ASP A 200 5.70 41.05 20.38
C ASP A 200 7.17 41.37 20.07
N ASP A 201 7.63 42.60 20.38
CA ASP A 201 8.80 43.25 19.78
C ASP A 201 10.15 42.96 20.50
N ALA A 202 10.13 42.41 21.72
CA ALA A 202 11.36 42.35 22.52
C ALA A 202 12.36 41.24 22.13
N ARG A 203 11.97 40.22 21.34
CA ARG A 203 12.82 39.03 21.08
C ARG A 203 12.81 38.42 19.68
N ILE A 204 12.19 39.03 18.67
CA ILE A 204 12.53 38.67 17.27
C ILE A 204 13.84 39.37 16.87
N SER A 205 14.83 39.39 17.77
CA SER A 205 16.10 40.10 17.60
C SER A 205 17.22 39.19 17.10
N SER A 206 16.95 37.91 16.85
CA SER A 206 17.74 37.03 15.97
C SER A 206 16.90 35.80 15.60
N PRO A 207 16.69 35.48 14.30
CA PRO A 207 15.92 34.31 13.90
C PRO A 207 16.73 33.03 14.20
N GLN A 208 16.56 32.48 15.41
CA GLN A 208 17.02 31.13 15.69
C GLN A 208 16.11 30.14 14.95
N LEU A 209 16.73 29.21 14.22
CA LEU A 209 16.02 28.12 13.54
C LEU A 209 15.50 27.14 14.61
N ILE A 210 14.18 27.04 14.73
CA ILE A 210 13.54 26.05 15.59
C ILE A 210 13.57 24.70 14.88
N PRO A 211 14.09 23.63 15.51
CA PRO A 211 14.03 22.28 14.93
C PRO A 211 12.58 21.85 14.68
N VAL A 212 12.33 21.34 13.48
CA VAL A 212 11.03 20.79 13.10
C VAL A 212 11.23 19.34 12.66
N GLU A 213 10.50 18.42 13.28
CA GLU A 213 10.56 16.99 13.03
C GLU A 213 9.19 16.44 12.63
N VAL A 214 9.21 15.39 11.81
CA VAL A 214 8.00 14.66 11.45
C VAL A 214 7.85 13.45 12.37
N VAL A 215 6.63 13.23 12.86
CA VAL A 215 6.25 12.10 13.71
C VAL A 215 5.08 11.33 13.11
N ALA A 216 4.94 10.06 13.47
CA ALA A 216 3.76 9.30 13.10
C ALA A 216 2.50 9.87 13.77
N CYS A 217 1.34 9.69 13.13
CA CYS A 217 0.05 9.99 13.76
C CYS A 217 -0.17 9.03 14.95
N PRO A 218 -0.32 9.51 16.20
CA PRO A 218 -0.35 8.64 17.37
C PRO A 218 -1.68 7.88 17.49
N VAL A 219 -1.58 6.59 17.80
CA VAL A 219 -2.68 5.68 18.10
C VAL A 219 -2.58 5.23 19.55
N ASN A 220 -3.62 5.51 20.33
CA ASN A 220 -3.71 5.12 21.72
C ASN A 220 -4.68 3.93 21.88
N PRO A 221 -4.24 2.77 22.41
CA PRO A 221 -5.09 1.60 22.59
C PRO A 221 -6.27 1.81 23.54
N LEU A 222 -6.21 2.84 24.41
CA LEU A 222 -7.35 3.25 25.25
C LEU A 222 -8.50 3.89 24.46
N HIS A 223 -8.27 4.22 23.19
CA HIS A 223 -9.25 4.87 22.33
C HIS A 223 -9.49 4.13 21.01
N ARG A 224 -8.51 3.38 20.52
CA ARG A 224 -8.55 2.63 19.26
C ARG A 224 -7.84 1.31 19.45
N SER A 225 -8.58 0.21 19.40
CA SER A 225 -8.05 -1.15 19.58
C SER A 225 -8.99 -2.13 18.91
N PRO A 226 -8.50 -3.24 18.36
CA PRO A 226 -9.37 -4.24 17.76
C PRO A 226 -10.05 -5.12 18.80
N LEU A 227 -9.80 -4.90 20.10
CA LEU A 227 -10.38 -5.65 21.21
C LEU A 227 -11.89 -5.82 21.01
N GLY A 228 -12.41 -7.04 21.13
CA GLY A 228 -13.82 -7.37 20.98
C GLY A 228 -14.45 -7.05 19.62
N SER A 229 -13.64 -6.80 18.57
CA SER A 229 -14.14 -6.72 17.20
C SER A 229 -14.70 -8.07 16.72
N ARG A 230 -15.23 -8.11 15.49
CA ARG A 230 -15.75 -9.34 14.82
C ARG A 230 -17.00 -9.96 15.45
N GLN A 231 -17.75 -9.18 16.22
CA GLN A 231 -19.00 -9.65 16.85
C GLN A 231 -20.22 -9.58 15.91
N VAL A 232 -20.12 -8.88 14.78
CA VAL A 232 -21.25 -8.62 13.88
C VAL A 232 -21.14 -9.50 12.64
N ILE A 233 -22.23 -10.18 12.30
CA ILE A 233 -22.37 -11.00 11.09
C ILE A 233 -23.76 -10.68 10.49
N PRO A 234 -23.86 -10.33 9.19
CA PRO A 234 -22.80 -10.20 8.19
C PRO A 234 -21.88 -8.98 8.44
N PRO A 235 -20.73 -8.88 7.75
CA PRO A 235 -19.77 -7.81 7.97
C PRO A 235 -20.36 -6.42 7.73
N LEU A 236 -20.09 -5.47 8.62
CA LEU A 236 -20.63 -4.11 8.56
C LEU A 236 -19.73 -3.17 7.76
N VAL A 237 -20.30 -2.42 6.82
CA VAL A 237 -19.61 -1.34 6.09
C VAL A 237 -20.03 0.02 6.65
N THR A 238 -19.07 0.86 7.06
CA THR A 238 -19.38 2.19 7.61
C THR A 238 -18.71 3.33 6.87
N TYR A 239 -19.43 4.46 6.73
CA TYR A 239 -18.85 5.74 6.34
C TYR A 239 -19.19 6.79 7.40
N LEU A 240 -18.15 7.26 8.11
CA LEU A 240 -18.26 8.28 9.15
C LEU A 240 -17.50 9.52 8.71
N GLY A 241 -18.08 10.26 7.77
CA GLY A 241 -17.45 11.41 7.15
C GLY A 241 -18.47 12.40 6.58
N ASP A 242 -17.96 13.49 6.01
CA ASP A 242 -18.79 14.49 5.35
C ASP A 242 -19.38 13.92 4.05
N LEU A 243 -20.70 14.02 3.88
CA LEU A 243 -21.38 13.68 2.62
C LEU A 243 -21.58 14.93 1.73
N GLY A 244 -21.36 16.13 2.24
CA GLY A 244 -21.74 17.41 1.63
C GLY A 244 -20.69 18.10 0.75
N THR A 245 -20.87 19.42 0.56
CA THR A 245 -20.24 20.28 -0.45
C THR A 245 -18.76 20.66 -0.20
N GLN A 246 -18.13 20.15 0.88
CA GLN A 246 -16.75 20.51 1.23
C GLN A 246 -15.69 19.61 0.59
N LEU A 247 -16.09 18.49 -0.01
CA LEU A 247 -15.16 17.62 -0.74
C LEU A 247 -14.81 18.24 -2.10
N PRO A 248 -13.52 18.22 -2.50
CA PRO A 248 -13.15 18.52 -3.88
C PRO A 248 -13.95 17.65 -4.86
N THR A 249 -14.36 18.19 -6.01
CA THR A 249 -15.23 17.49 -6.98
C THR A 249 -14.77 16.08 -7.31
N GLU A 250 -13.47 15.90 -7.59
CA GLU A 250 -12.87 14.60 -7.92
C GLU A 250 -12.92 13.60 -6.75
N VAL A 251 -12.81 14.10 -5.52
CA VAL A 251 -12.96 13.28 -4.31
C VAL A 251 -14.42 12.89 -4.11
N GLY A 252 -15.36 13.80 -4.36
CA GLY A 252 -16.79 13.51 -4.33
C GLY A 252 -17.20 12.45 -5.34
N GLU A 253 -16.65 12.49 -6.56
CA GLU A 253 -16.86 11.44 -7.58
C GLU A 253 -16.29 10.10 -7.15
N SER A 254 -15.05 10.06 -6.63
CA SER A 254 -14.43 8.83 -6.13
C SER A 254 -15.18 8.26 -4.91
N LEU A 255 -15.65 9.09 -3.99
CA LEU A 255 -16.48 8.66 -2.87
C LEU A 255 -17.81 8.06 -3.37
N LYS A 256 -18.43 8.68 -4.37
CA LYS A 256 -19.63 8.14 -5.02
C LYS A 256 -19.35 6.76 -5.62
N TRP A 257 -18.23 6.57 -6.32
CA TRP A 257 -17.85 5.25 -6.81
C TRP A 257 -17.80 4.20 -5.70
N THR A 258 -17.16 4.54 -4.58
CA THR A 258 -17.04 3.64 -3.43
C THR A 258 -18.40 3.30 -2.83
N LEU A 259 -19.22 4.30 -2.49
CA LEU A 259 -20.53 4.05 -1.87
C LEU A 259 -21.49 3.33 -2.81
N ASP A 260 -21.49 3.66 -4.10
CA ASP A 260 -22.28 2.94 -5.10
C ASP A 260 -21.82 1.49 -5.26
N GLY A 261 -20.51 1.24 -5.24
CA GLY A 261 -19.95 -0.10 -5.37
C GLY A 261 -20.29 -0.99 -4.18
N VAL A 262 -20.23 -0.42 -2.96
CA VAL A 262 -20.70 -1.09 -1.73
C VAL A 262 -22.18 -1.49 -1.86
N LEU A 263 -23.03 -0.56 -2.30
CA LEU A 263 -24.46 -0.84 -2.49
C LEU A 263 -24.72 -1.85 -3.62
N ALA A 264 -23.93 -1.80 -4.70
CA ALA A 264 -24.04 -2.73 -5.82
C ALA A 264 -23.64 -4.16 -5.45
N ALA A 265 -22.65 -4.33 -4.57
CA ALA A 265 -22.30 -5.62 -3.97
C ALA A 265 -23.36 -6.15 -2.99
N GLY A 266 -24.35 -5.32 -2.64
CA GLY A 266 -25.42 -5.67 -1.69
C GLY A 266 -24.96 -5.73 -0.24
N ALA A 267 -23.92 -4.96 0.12
CA ALA A 267 -23.39 -4.88 1.48
C ALA A 267 -24.19 -3.94 2.39
N ASP A 268 -24.23 -4.27 3.67
CA ASP A 268 -24.87 -3.46 4.71
C ASP A 268 -24.07 -2.18 4.97
N LEU A 269 -24.51 -1.09 4.34
CA LEU A 269 -23.92 0.24 4.50
C LEU A 269 -24.64 1.04 5.59
N LEU A 270 -23.85 1.52 6.56
CA LEU A 270 -24.24 2.50 7.57
C LEU A 270 -23.45 3.79 7.39
N ILE A 271 -24.16 4.92 7.33
CA ILE A 271 -23.55 6.24 7.21
C ILE A 271 -23.88 7.07 8.45
N SER A 272 -22.87 7.67 9.09
CA SER A 272 -23.07 8.67 10.13
C SER A 272 -22.66 10.04 9.60
N PRO A 273 -23.52 11.07 9.69
CA PRO A 273 -23.16 12.39 9.21
C PRO A 273 -22.31 13.15 10.23
N GLU A 274 -21.08 13.53 9.87
CA GLU A 274 -20.20 14.31 10.76
C GLU A 274 -20.46 15.83 10.68
N ALA A 275 -20.83 16.36 9.51
CA ALA A 275 -21.05 17.79 9.31
C ALA A 275 -22.09 18.04 8.22
N ARG A 276 -23.34 18.31 8.61
CA ARG A 276 -24.46 18.77 7.76
C ARG A 276 -24.77 17.88 6.54
N VAL A 277 -25.86 17.12 6.65
CA VAL A 277 -26.55 16.56 5.49
C VAL A 277 -27.22 17.72 4.73
N GLU A 278 -26.74 18.10 3.54
CA GLU A 278 -27.54 18.97 2.67
C GLU A 278 -28.81 18.25 2.21
N ALA A 279 -29.94 18.95 2.16
CA ALA A 279 -31.23 18.40 1.73
C ALA A 279 -31.23 17.87 0.27
N ALA A 280 -30.20 18.21 -0.51
CA ALA A 280 -29.99 17.77 -1.89
C ALA A 280 -29.13 16.49 -2.02
N LEU A 281 -28.64 15.93 -0.89
CA LEU A 281 -27.94 14.66 -0.90
C LEU A 281 -28.82 13.58 -1.53
N THR A 282 -28.27 12.97 -2.59
CA THR A 282 -28.93 12.01 -3.47
C THR A 282 -29.82 11.05 -2.69
N THR A 283 -31.13 11.05 -2.99
CA THR A 283 -32.19 10.19 -2.41
C THR A 283 -31.76 8.73 -2.18
N GLN A 284 -30.76 8.26 -2.92
CA GLN A 284 -30.10 6.97 -2.82
C GLN A 284 -29.45 6.65 -1.47
N TYR A 285 -28.75 7.58 -0.79
CA TYR A 285 -27.97 7.26 0.42
C TYR A 285 -28.73 7.53 1.72
N TRP A 286 -29.79 8.35 1.67
CA TRP A 286 -30.60 8.70 2.84
C TRP A 286 -31.08 7.49 3.66
N PRO A 287 -31.51 6.36 3.06
CA PRO A 287 -31.91 5.17 3.81
C PRO A 287 -30.81 4.55 4.69
N HIS A 288 -29.54 4.86 4.41
CA HIS A 288 -28.37 4.33 5.10
C HIS A 288 -27.85 5.25 6.20
N VAL A 289 -28.40 6.46 6.34
CA VAL A 289 -27.97 7.45 7.34
C VAL A 289 -28.58 7.12 8.70
N GLN A 290 -27.72 7.02 9.72
CA GLN A 290 -28.08 6.60 11.08
C GLN A 290 -27.50 7.57 12.12
N ASP A 291 -28.25 8.61 12.48
CA ASP A 291 -27.73 9.67 13.38
C ASP A 291 -27.39 9.17 14.80
N TRP A 292 -28.06 8.11 15.26
CA TRP A 292 -27.93 7.59 16.63
C TRP A 292 -26.53 7.03 16.94
N VAL A 293 -25.69 6.75 15.93
CA VAL A 293 -24.31 6.27 16.14
C VAL A 293 -23.30 7.39 16.36
N SER A 294 -23.68 8.66 16.14
CA SER A 294 -22.75 9.79 16.13
C SER A 294 -22.01 9.99 17.45
N ASN A 295 -22.64 9.64 18.57
CA ASN A 295 -22.06 9.71 19.91
C ASN A 295 -21.44 8.39 20.40
N ARG A 296 -21.49 7.33 19.58
CA ARG A 296 -20.95 5.98 19.87
C ARG A 296 -19.93 5.54 18.82
N ARG A 297 -19.21 6.50 18.25
CA ARG A 297 -18.25 6.26 17.16
C ARG A 297 -17.18 5.24 17.52
N SER A 298 -16.59 5.36 18.72
CA SER A 298 -15.51 4.47 19.14
C SER A 298 -15.96 3.01 19.19
N GLU A 299 -17.18 2.77 19.67
CA GLU A 299 -17.81 1.45 19.69
C GLU A 299 -18.15 0.97 18.28
N LEU A 300 -18.69 1.84 17.42
CA LEU A 300 -19.00 1.50 16.03
C LEU A 300 -17.75 1.11 15.23
N ASP A 301 -16.64 1.79 15.45
CA ASP A 301 -15.37 1.53 14.76
C ASP A 301 -14.89 0.10 15.02
N ARG A 302 -15.02 -0.37 16.27
CA ARG A 302 -14.65 -1.74 16.66
C ARG A 302 -15.57 -2.80 16.07
N LEU A 303 -16.80 -2.43 15.73
CA LEU A 303 -17.77 -3.31 15.07
C LEU A 303 -17.74 -3.17 13.53
N THR A 304 -16.95 -2.24 12.99
CA THR A 304 -16.83 -2.01 11.56
C THR A 304 -15.84 -3.02 10.98
N ASP A 305 -16.31 -3.90 10.08
CA ASP A 305 -15.40 -4.77 9.33
C ASP A 305 -14.74 -4.01 8.18
N ILE A 306 -15.48 -3.12 7.51
CA ILE A 306 -15.00 -2.32 6.38
C ILE A 306 -15.36 -0.84 6.59
N GLY A 307 -14.35 0.01 6.77
CA GLY A 307 -14.54 1.45 6.88
C GLY A 307 -14.21 2.18 5.59
N VAL A 308 -15.07 3.12 5.19
CA VAL A 308 -14.87 4.00 4.03
C VAL A 308 -14.22 5.31 4.47
N VAL A 309 -13.19 5.77 3.76
CA VAL A 309 -12.49 7.03 4.05
C VAL A 309 -12.33 7.88 2.80
N ALA A 310 -12.80 9.13 2.88
CA ALA A 310 -12.54 10.15 1.87
C ALA A 310 -11.36 11.06 2.29
N HIS A 311 -10.48 11.35 1.35
CA HIS A 311 -9.34 12.25 1.54
C HIS A 311 -9.59 13.63 0.92
N THR A 312 -9.34 14.69 1.68
CA THR A 312 -9.38 16.07 1.16
C THR A 312 -8.12 16.42 0.34
N ILE A 313 -7.01 15.70 0.53
CA ILE A 313 -5.74 15.88 -0.16
C ILE A 313 -5.36 14.56 -0.82
N SER A 314 -5.15 14.56 -2.14
CA SER A 314 -4.79 13.34 -2.90
C SER A 314 -3.30 13.23 -3.23
N GLY A 315 -2.61 14.34 -3.46
CA GLY A 315 -1.23 14.37 -3.98
C GLY A 315 -0.15 14.53 -2.91
N SER A 316 -0.33 13.96 -1.73
CA SER A 316 0.58 14.08 -0.59
C SER A 316 1.01 12.71 -0.08
N GLN A 317 2.30 12.57 0.27
CA GLN A 317 2.85 11.35 0.87
C GLN A 317 2.54 11.24 2.38
N THR A 318 2.35 12.36 3.07
CA THR A 318 2.26 12.38 4.54
C THR A 318 1.00 13.04 5.09
N ALA A 319 0.33 13.88 4.29
CA ALA A 319 -0.95 14.49 4.63
C ALA A 319 -2.10 13.67 4.01
N PHE A 320 -2.68 12.79 4.82
CA PHE A 320 -3.91 12.06 4.52
C PHE A 320 -4.83 12.03 5.75
N SER A 321 -6.03 11.46 5.60
CA SER A 321 -6.98 11.40 6.72
C SER A 321 -6.46 10.42 7.77
N PRO A 322 -6.26 10.84 9.04
CA PRO A 322 -5.86 9.95 10.15
C PRO A 322 -6.82 8.77 10.32
N ARG A 323 -8.03 8.91 9.79
CA ARG A 323 -9.08 7.89 9.84
C ARG A 323 -8.66 6.54 9.25
N VAL A 324 -7.78 6.54 8.26
CA VAL A 324 -7.22 5.29 7.70
C VAL A 324 -6.46 4.50 8.77
N ILE A 325 -5.71 5.20 9.62
CA ILE A 325 -4.92 4.60 10.70
C ILE A 325 -5.86 4.20 11.85
N GLU A 326 -6.82 5.05 12.21
CA GLU A 326 -7.77 4.76 13.30
C GLU A 326 -8.66 3.54 13.04
N LEU A 327 -9.14 3.36 11.81
CA LEU A 327 -9.95 2.21 11.41
C LEU A 327 -9.14 0.92 11.44
N GLN A 328 -7.91 0.95 10.89
CA GLN A 328 -7.01 -0.20 10.96
C GLN A 328 -6.65 -0.55 12.42
N ALA A 329 -6.39 0.44 13.27
CA ALA A 329 -6.20 0.24 14.71
C ALA A 329 -7.41 -0.41 15.40
N SER A 330 -8.61 -0.21 14.86
CA SER A 330 -9.86 -0.78 15.38
C SER A 330 -10.20 -2.14 14.77
N GLY A 331 -9.35 -2.66 13.88
CA GLY A 331 -9.51 -3.97 13.24
C GLY A 331 -10.30 -3.94 11.92
N SER A 332 -10.51 -2.77 11.32
CA SER A 332 -11.26 -2.64 10.07
C SER A 332 -10.35 -2.70 8.83
N PHE A 333 -10.87 -3.29 7.75
CA PHE A 333 -10.36 -3.09 6.40
C PHE A 333 -10.80 -1.72 5.91
N VAL A 334 -10.00 -1.07 5.06
CA VAL A 334 -10.29 0.31 4.64
C VAL A 334 -10.48 0.38 3.13
N LEU A 335 -11.62 0.96 2.74
CA LEU A 335 -11.88 1.46 1.40
C LEU A 335 -11.60 2.95 1.37
N SER A 336 -10.85 3.43 0.39
CA SER A 336 -10.49 4.83 0.35
C SER A 336 -10.58 5.46 -1.04
N THR A 337 -10.85 6.77 -1.06
CA THR A 337 -10.54 7.58 -2.24
C THR A 337 -9.03 7.68 -2.42
N TYR A 338 -8.55 8.10 -3.59
CA TYR A 338 -7.11 8.13 -3.83
C TYR A 338 -6.37 9.18 -2.97
N ASN A 339 -5.35 8.70 -2.26
CA ASN A 339 -4.26 9.50 -1.70
C ASN A 339 -2.92 8.79 -1.95
N GLN A 340 -1.91 9.58 -2.30
CA GLN A 340 -0.58 9.10 -2.68
C GLN A 340 0.17 8.39 -1.53
N GLY A 341 0.12 8.93 -0.31
CA GLY A 341 0.70 8.34 0.89
C GLY A 341 0.02 7.04 1.29
N VAL A 342 -1.31 7.01 1.24
CA VAL A 342 -2.08 5.79 1.51
C VAL A 342 -1.71 4.67 0.54
N ASN A 343 -1.64 4.96 -0.76
CA ASN A 343 -1.19 3.97 -1.75
C ASN A 343 0.26 3.51 -1.56
N SER A 344 1.14 4.41 -1.10
CA SER A 344 2.58 4.11 -0.93
C SER A 344 2.86 3.27 0.31
N TYR A 345 2.19 3.58 1.43
CA TYR A 345 2.55 3.04 2.75
C TYR A 345 1.53 2.05 3.32
N TYR A 346 0.31 2.00 2.79
CA TYR A 346 -0.75 1.11 3.27
C TYR A 346 -1.36 0.32 2.10
N PRO A 347 -0.59 -0.57 1.43
CA PRO A 347 -1.06 -1.30 0.25
C PRO A 347 -2.29 -2.17 0.52
N GLN A 348 -2.50 -2.61 1.76
CA GLN A 348 -3.71 -3.31 2.22
C GLN A 348 -4.97 -2.44 2.22
N VAL A 349 -4.86 -1.13 2.02
CA VAL A 349 -6.00 -0.23 1.81
C VAL A 349 -6.41 -0.28 0.34
N HIS A 350 -7.65 -0.66 0.08
CA HIS A 350 -8.17 -0.68 -1.28
C HIS A 350 -8.59 0.72 -1.72
N VAL A 351 -8.03 1.18 -2.83
CA VAL A 351 -8.28 2.51 -3.39
C VAL A 351 -9.23 2.37 -4.56
N ALA A 352 -10.42 2.95 -4.44
CA ALA A 352 -11.48 2.77 -5.43
C ALA A 352 -11.13 3.41 -6.78
N ASN A 353 -11.11 2.61 -7.85
CA ASN A 353 -10.92 3.12 -9.22
C ASN A 353 -12.21 3.33 -9.99
N SER A 354 -13.29 2.64 -9.62
CA SER A 354 -14.63 2.75 -10.21
C SER A 354 -15.69 2.13 -9.28
N THR A 355 -16.98 2.33 -9.59
CA THR A 355 -18.07 1.61 -8.92
C THR A 355 -17.96 0.09 -9.12
N LEU A 356 -17.56 -0.33 -10.33
CA LEU A 356 -17.42 -1.75 -10.67
C LEU A 356 -16.23 -2.39 -9.96
N ASP A 357 -15.12 -1.67 -9.80
CA ASP A 357 -13.93 -2.10 -9.05
C ASP A 357 -14.32 -2.49 -7.63
N VAL A 358 -15.00 -1.60 -6.93
CA VAL A 358 -15.41 -1.81 -5.53
C VAL A 358 -16.42 -2.94 -5.40
N ALA A 359 -17.41 -3.00 -6.30
CA ALA A 359 -18.39 -4.08 -6.31
C ALA A 359 -17.72 -5.45 -6.55
N SER A 360 -16.88 -5.55 -7.57
CA SER A 360 -16.17 -6.79 -7.93
C SER A 360 -15.18 -7.21 -6.85
N MET A 361 -14.52 -6.24 -6.19
CA MET A 361 -13.64 -6.49 -5.06
C MET A 361 -14.41 -7.11 -3.89
N LEU A 362 -15.54 -6.52 -3.47
CA LEU A 362 -16.36 -7.07 -2.38
C LEU A 362 -16.98 -8.43 -2.71
N GLU A 363 -17.30 -8.67 -3.98
CA GLU A 363 -17.80 -9.97 -4.45
C GLU A 363 -16.70 -11.06 -4.42
N ALA A 364 -15.47 -10.70 -4.80
CA ALA A 364 -14.32 -11.61 -4.84
C ALA A 364 -13.66 -11.80 -3.45
N LEU A 365 -13.83 -10.86 -2.53
CA LEU A 365 -13.16 -10.85 -1.23
C LEU A 365 -13.57 -12.04 -0.36
N GLN A 366 -12.64 -12.97 -0.14
CA GLN A 366 -12.85 -14.07 0.79
C GLN A 366 -12.66 -13.59 2.24
N ARG A 367 -13.23 -14.33 3.20
CA ARG A 367 -13.06 -14.01 4.63
C ARG A 367 -11.59 -14.03 5.06
N THR A 368 -10.83 -15.02 4.60
CA THR A 368 -9.39 -15.14 4.82
C THR A 368 -8.62 -13.90 4.36
N ASP A 369 -8.97 -13.36 3.20
CA ASP A 369 -8.30 -12.18 2.62
C ASP A 369 -8.64 -10.92 3.41
N LEU A 370 -9.91 -10.75 3.78
CA LEU A 370 -10.36 -9.66 4.64
C LEU A 370 -9.62 -9.69 5.98
N ARG A 371 -9.57 -10.84 6.65
CA ARG A 371 -8.90 -11.02 7.95
C ARG A 371 -7.40 -10.77 7.85
N ARG A 372 -6.76 -11.26 6.79
CA ARG A 372 -5.35 -10.98 6.52
C ARG A 372 -5.09 -9.48 6.35
N ALA A 373 -5.88 -8.77 5.53
CA ALA A 373 -5.72 -7.33 5.33
C ALA A 373 -5.97 -6.52 6.62
N GLN A 374 -6.97 -6.90 7.42
CA GLN A 374 -7.23 -6.32 8.74
C GLN A 374 -6.04 -6.51 9.68
N ASN A 375 -5.48 -7.72 9.76
CA ASN A 375 -4.33 -8.00 10.62
C ASN A 375 -3.05 -7.31 10.14
N ASP A 376 -2.82 -7.23 8.84
CA ASP A 376 -1.71 -6.45 8.27
C ASP A 376 -1.81 -4.97 8.69
N GLY A 377 -3.02 -4.40 8.64
CA GLY A 377 -3.30 -3.05 9.12
C GLY A 377 -3.07 -2.87 10.62
N VAL A 378 -3.61 -3.77 11.45
CA VAL A 378 -3.40 -3.75 12.91
C VAL A 378 -1.91 -3.85 13.25
N ARG A 379 -1.19 -4.80 12.64
CA ARG A 379 0.25 -5.01 12.85
C ARG A 379 1.04 -3.77 12.50
N GLN A 380 0.79 -3.17 11.33
CA GLN A 380 1.50 -1.97 10.88
C GLN A 380 1.25 -0.80 11.85
N VAL A 381 -0.02 -0.52 12.16
CA VAL A 381 -0.39 0.62 13.00
C VAL A 381 0.19 0.51 14.41
N PHE A 382 0.11 -0.64 15.07
CA PHE A 382 0.67 -0.78 16.42
C PHE A 382 2.19 -0.91 16.45
N SER A 383 2.84 -1.15 15.31
CA SER A 383 4.29 -1.11 15.18
C SER A 383 4.84 0.30 14.93
N GLU A 384 4.12 1.12 14.17
CA GLU A 384 4.61 2.42 13.66
C GLU A 384 3.97 3.64 14.34
N ASN A 385 2.74 3.52 14.85
CA ASN A 385 1.92 4.64 15.28
C ASN A 385 1.62 4.66 16.79
N HIS A 386 2.12 3.72 17.59
CA HIS A 386 1.74 3.64 19.00
C HIS A 386 2.05 4.95 19.76
N ALA A 387 1.05 5.52 20.45
CA ALA A 387 1.13 6.84 21.08
C ALA A 387 2.32 6.99 22.04
N THR A 388 2.64 5.96 22.81
CA THR A 388 3.80 5.96 23.72
C THR A 388 5.13 6.04 22.99
N ASP A 389 5.28 5.43 21.81
CA ASP A 389 6.52 5.53 21.03
C ASP A 389 6.67 6.91 20.41
N VAL A 390 5.58 7.48 19.90
CA VAL A 390 5.55 8.87 19.41
C VAL A 390 5.91 9.84 20.53
N LEU A 391 5.33 9.68 21.72
CA LEU A 391 5.66 10.52 22.88
C LEU A 391 7.11 10.33 23.31
N ARG A 392 7.63 9.10 23.29
CA ARG A 392 9.02 8.80 23.61
C ARG A 392 9.98 9.46 22.62
N GLN A 393 9.65 9.56 21.34
CA GLN A 393 10.44 10.33 20.37
C GLN A 393 10.48 11.82 20.77
N ILE A 394 9.33 12.40 21.14
CA ILE A 394 9.24 13.79 21.61
C ILE A 394 10.08 14.00 22.88
N LEU A 395 9.96 13.14 23.88
CA LEU A 395 10.70 13.21 25.14
C LEU A 395 12.21 12.98 24.95
N HIS A 396 12.59 12.07 24.05
CA HIS A 396 13.99 11.81 23.72
C HIS A 396 14.67 13.06 23.13
N SER A 397 13.94 13.83 22.33
CA SER A 397 14.44 15.07 21.71
C SER A 397 14.86 16.15 22.72
N VAL A 398 14.42 16.03 23.98
CA VAL A 398 14.76 16.92 25.10
C VAL A 398 15.51 16.20 26.22
N GLY A 399 15.94 14.95 26.00
CA GLY A 399 16.73 14.17 26.96
C GLY A 399 15.93 13.62 28.15
N LEU A 400 14.59 13.50 28.04
CA LEU A 400 13.72 12.98 29.10
C LEU A 400 13.41 11.48 28.96
N SER A 401 13.79 10.85 27.86
CA SER A 401 13.64 9.40 27.68
C SER A 401 14.70 8.80 26.77
N ASP A 402 14.95 7.51 26.97
CA ASP A 402 15.66 6.67 26.00
C ASP A 402 14.80 6.42 24.75
N PRO A 403 15.42 6.18 23.59
CA PRO A 403 14.68 5.79 22.39
C PRO A 403 13.87 4.51 22.61
N ALA A 404 12.82 4.32 21.82
CA ALA A 404 12.05 3.08 21.85
C ALA A 404 12.97 1.89 21.53
N SER A 405 12.85 0.81 22.30
CA SER A 405 13.51 -0.45 22.01
C SER A 405 12.46 -1.51 21.72
N ALA A 406 12.72 -2.36 20.73
CA ALA A 406 11.87 -3.49 20.43
C ALA A 406 11.99 -4.54 21.54
N PRO A 407 10.88 -5.20 21.94
CA PRO A 407 10.92 -6.32 22.87
C PRO A 407 11.85 -7.42 22.36
N ARG A 408 12.67 -7.97 23.25
CA ARG A 408 13.55 -9.10 22.92
C ARG A 408 12.79 -10.41 23.02
N VAL A 409 12.93 -11.27 22.02
CA VAL A 409 12.15 -12.51 21.89
C VAL A 409 13.03 -13.74 22.01
N LEU A 410 12.63 -14.68 22.87
CA LEU A 410 13.30 -15.96 23.07
C LEU A 410 12.37 -17.08 22.60
N ALA A 411 12.65 -17.64 21.44
CA ALA A 411 11.95 -18.80 20.92
C ALA A 411 12.46 -20.08 21.60
N VAL A 412 11.54 -20.96 22.02
CA VAL A 412 11.89 -22.17 22.79
C VAL A 412 11.31 -23.43 22.16
N THR A 413 12.17 -24.41 21.91
CA THR A 413 11.82 -25.70 21.30
C THR A 413 12.88 -26.75 21.65
N ASP A 414 12.46 -28.01 21.82
CA ASP A 414 13.37 -29.17 21.89
C ASP A 414 13.33 -30.01 20.59
N ASP A 415 12.55 -29.59 19.60
CA ASP A 415 12.27 -30.28 18.33
C ASP A 415 12.68 -29.45 17.10
N GLU A 416 13.72 -28.62 17.23
CA GLU A 416 14.20 -27.74 16.16
C GLU A 416 14.67 -28.53 14.91
N ASP A 417 14.18 -28.12 13.74
CA ASP A 417 14.68 -28.54 12.42
C ASP A 417 15.21 -27.36 11.60
N ASP A 418 15.86 -27.65 10.47
CA ASP A 418 16.45 -26.60 9.62
C ASP A 418 15.40 -25.63 9.06
N VAL A 419 14.15 -26.08 8.89
CA VAL A 419 13.04 -25.26 8.40
C VAL A 419 12.62 -24.25 9.47
N LEU A 420 12.36 -24.72 10.69
CA LEU A 420 11.98 -23.89 11.82
C LEU A 420 13.09 -22.87 12.14
N ARG A 421 14.35 -23.31 12.11
CA ARG A 421 15.51 -22.41 12.27
C ARG A 421 15.51 -21.30 11.21
N ALA A 422 15.26 -21.66 9.95
CA ALA A 422 15.21 -20.69 8.86
C ALA A 422 14.05 -19.69 9.02
N GLU A 423 12.83 -20.17 9.31
CA GLU A 423 11.62 -19.36 9.54
C GLU A 423 11.81 -18.34 10.68
N LEU A 424 12.43 -18.77 11.79
CA LEU A 424 12.69 -17.89 12.93
C LEU A 424 13.83 -16.90 12.69
N SER A 425 14.79 -17.24 11.82
CA SER A 425 15.91 -16.35 11.48
C SER A 425 15.53 -15.15 10.60
N VAL A 426 14.36 -15.21 9.95
CA VAL A 426 13.89 -14.21 8.96
C VAL A 426 12.62 -13.49 9.41
N GLN A 427 12.34 -13.46 10.71
CA GLN A 427 11.26 -12.66 11.26
C GLN A 427 11.47 -11.17 10.94
N THR A 428 10.38 -10.45 10.66
CA THR A 428 10.41 -9.01 10.32
C THR A 428 10.79 -8.14 11.51
N VAL A 429 10.68 -8.67 12.72
CA VAL A 429 11.23 -8.09 13.95
C VAL A 429 12.53 -8.81 14.31
N GLY A 430 13.61 -8.03 14.48
CA GLY A 430 14.93 -8.58 14.79
C GLY A 430 15.06 -9.09 16.23
N GLY A 431 15.98 -10.04 16.46
CA GLY A 431 16.36 -10.49 17.80
C GLY A 431 15.54 -11.67 18.35
N VAL A 432 15.24 -12.66 17.51
CA VAL A 432 14.65 -13.94 17.92
C VAL A 432 15.78 -14.95 18.13
N ASP A 433 16.07 -15.27 19.39
CA ASP A 433 17.03 -16.32 19.72
C ASP A 433 16.27 -17.65 19.93
N VAL A 434 16.72 -18.72 19.28
CA VAL A 434 16.13 -20.06 19.43
C VAL A 434 16.97 -20.87 20.42
N VAL A 435 16.32 -21.46 21.43
CA VAL A 435 16.98 -22.22 22.49
C VAL A 435 16.15 -23.43 22.94
N THR A 436 16.79 -24.38 23.61
CA THR A 436 16.09 -25.46 24.32
C THR A 436 15.42 -24.97 25.60
N TRP A 437 14.46 -25.73 26.14
CA TRP A 437 13.82 -25.37 27.43
C TRP A 437 14.83 -25.25 28.58
N ARG A 438 15.87 -26.09 28.56
CA ARG A 438 16.97 -26.06 29.52
C ARG A 438 17.75 -24.75 29.44
N GLU A 439 18.06 -24.28 28.24
CA GLU A 439 18.79 -23.03 28.03
C GLU A 439 17.93 -21.81 28.32
N ALA A 440 16.63 -21.87 28.01
CA ALA A 440 15.68 -20.81 28.34
C ALA A 440 15.68 -20.50 29.84
N SER A 441 15.75 -21.52 30.69
CA SER A 441 15.85 -21.40 32.15
C SER A 441 17.04 -20.55 32.62
N MET A 442 18.13 -20.51 31.84
CA MET A 442 19.34 -19.75 32.17
C MET A 442 19.39 -18.36 31.51
N ARG A 443 18.61 -18.14 30.45
CA ARG A 443 18.73 -16.97 29.56
C ARG A 443 17.52 -16.03 29.60
N SER A 444 16.36 -16.48 30.09
CA SER A 444 15.08 -15.76 30.03
C SER A 444 15.11 -14.36 30.64
N ALA A 445 15.92 -14.12 31.67
CA ALA A 445 16.01 -12.82 32.35
C ALA A 445 16.42 -11.64 31.44
N GLY A 446 17.02 -11.92 30.27
CA GLY A 446 17.39 -10.89 29.29
C GLY A 446 16.33 -10.61 28.22
N TYR A 447 15.18 -11.30 28.23
CA TYR A 447 14.18 -11.25 27.18
C TYR A 447 12.83 -10.80 27.74
N ASP A 448 12.04 -10.17 26.87
CA ASP A 448 10.70 -9.68 27.22
C ASP A 448 9.62 -10.69 26.87
N VAL A 449 9.82 -11.45 25.80
CA VAL A 449 8.85 -12.42 25.29
C VAL A 449 9.46 -13.80 25.22
N LEU A 450 8.76 -14.77 25.80
CA LEU A 450 9.01 -16.20 25.60
C LEU A 450 8.03 -16.74 24.55
N LEU A 451 8.55 -17.40 23.53
CA LEU A 451 7.79 -17.87 22.37
C LEU A 451 8.01 -19.38 22.19
N PRO A 452 7.17 -20.24 22.79
CA PRO A 452 7.21 -21.66 22.48
C PRO A 452 6.90 -21.88 20.99
N VAL A 453 7.69 -22.74 20.34
CA VAL A 453 7.56 -23.06 18.91
C VAL A 453 7.75 -24.55 18.70
N SER A 454 7.28 -25.08 17.57
CA SER A 454 7.44 -26.49 17.21
C SER A 454 7.62 -26.68 15.72
N SER A 455 8.38 -27.72 15.33
CA SER A 455 8.51 -28.19 13.96
C SER A 455 7.20 -28.70 13.34
N ALA A 456 6.13 -28.83 14.14
CA ALA A 456 4.78 -29.15 13.67
C ALA A 456 4.08 -27.99 12.95
N HIS A 457 4.61 -26.76 13.03
CA HIS A 457 4.01 -25.56 12.42
C HIS A 457 4.97 -24.85 11.47
N HIS A 458 4.41 -24.22 10.43
CA HIS A 458 5.10 -23.19 9.66
C HIS A 458 4.79 -21.82 10.26
N TYR A 459 5.82 -21.00 10.43
CA TYR A 459 5.69 -19.64 10.95
C TYR A 459 6.10 -18.63 9.88
N ALA A 460 5.19 -17.74 9.49
CA ALA A 460 5.50 -16.67 8.56
C ALA A 460 6.48 -15.66 9.20
N SER A 461 7.17 -14.86 8.39
CA SER A 461 8.08 -13.80 8.85
C SER A 461 7.39 -12.72 9.70
N THR A 462 6.07 -12.62 9.65
CA THR A 462 5.28 -11.69 10.48
C THR A 462 4.76 -12.31 11.78
N TYR A 463 5.01 -13.59 12.04
CA TYR A 463 4.45 -14.31 13.19
C TYR A 463 4.76 -13.64 14.53
N VAL A 464 6.03 -13.29 14.77
CA VAL A 464 6.44 -12.61 15.99
C VAL A 464 5.89 -11.18 16.06
N ALA A 465 5.88 -10.48 14.92
CA ALA A 465 5.37 -9.11 14.84
C ALA A 465 3.87 -9.04 15.16
N ASP A 466 3.07 -10.02 14.76
CA ASP A 466 1.65 -10.13 15.10
C ASP A 466 1.44 -10.26 16.63
N HIS A 467 2.21 -11.12 17.28
CA HIS A 467 2.16 -11.30 18.74
C HIS A 467 2.56 -10.02 19.48
N LEU A 468 3.63 -9.36 19.03
CA LEU A 468 4.07 -8.09 19.62
C LEU A 468 3.07 -6.95 19.41
N ALA A 469 2.47 -6.87 18.22
CA ALA A 469 1.41 -5.91 17.93
C ALA A 469 0.21 -6.15 18.85
N ALA A 470 -0.18 -7.41 19.07
CA ALA A 470 -1.20 -7.74 20.06
C ALA A 470 -0.83 -7.23 21.44
N MET A 471 0.33 -7.59 21.98
CA MET A 471 0.80 -7.09 23.28
C MET A 471 0.91 -5.56 23.37
N ALA A 472 0.98 -4.83 22.24
CA ALA A 472 1.00 -3.37 22.21
C ALA A 472 -0.39 -2.73 22.39
N TYR A 473 -1.50 -3.47 22.28
CA TYR A 473 -2.85 -2.90 22.45
C TYR A 473 -3.74 -3.60 23.49
N GLN A 474 -3.25 -4.67 24.12
CA GLN A 474 -3.98 -5.43 25.14
C GLN A 474 -3.08 -5.81 26.34
N SER A 475 -3.68 -6.16 27.48
CA SER A 475 -2.98 -6.30 28.77
C SER A 475 -2.78 -7.73 29.28
N ALA A 476 -3.27 -8.75 28.58
CA ALA A 476 -3.02 -10.16 28.87
C ALA A 476 -1.54 -10.51 28.72
N GLN A 477 -1.05 -11.35 29.63
CA GLN A 477 0.31 -11.86 29.64
C GLN A 477 0.55 -12.90 28.54
N VAL A 478 -0.50 -13.56 28.07
CA VAL A 478 -0.41 -14.58 27.02
C VAL A 478 -1.20 -14.12 25.82
N VAL A 479 -0.52 -14.05 24.67
CA VAL A 479 -1.18 -13.94 23.36
C VAL A 479 -1.14 -15.30 22.71
N ALA A 480 -2.26 -15.74 22.16
CA ALA A 480 -2.38 -17.00 21.46
C ALA A 480 -3.02 -16.81 20.10
N LYS A 481 -2.64 -17.68 19.16
CA LYS A 481 -3.29 -17.84 17.87
C LYS A 481 -4.00 -19.19 17.85
N LEU A 482 -5.16 -19.25 17.18
CA LEU A 482 -5.94 -20.48 17.02
C LEU A 482 -5.48 -21.23 15.77
N ASP A 483 -5.58 -22.55 15.79
CA ASP A 483 -5.37 -23.39 14.61
C ASP A 483 -6.64 -23.42 13.72
N SER A 484 -6.48 -23.86 12.46
CA SER A 484 -7.33 -23.53 11.32
C SER A 484 -8.86 -23.51 11.56
N GLY A 485 -9.56 -22.49 11.02
CA GLY A 485 -11.02 -22.45 10.90
C GLY A 485 -11.75 -21.66 12.00
N ALA A 486 -11.04 -20.76 12.68
CA ALA A 486 -11.55 -19.93 13.76
C ALA A 486 -11.34 -18.42 13.52
N GLU A 487 -11.30 -17.99 12.26
CA GLU A 487 -11.07 -16.62 11.79
C GLU A 487 -11.92 -15.54 12.51
N ASP A 488 -13.15 -15.88 12.93
CA ASP A 488 -14.07 -14.97 13.62
C ASP A 488 -13.94 -15.00 15.15
N GLN A 489 -13.01 -15.77 15.69
CA GLN A 489 -12.79 -15.95 17.13
C GLN A 489 -11.63 -15.10 17.67
N GLY A 490 -11.00 -14.30 16.80
CA GLY A 490 -9.92 -13.38 17.13
C GLY A 490 -10.37 -12.17 17.97
N HIS A 491 -9.37 -11.47 18.48
CA HIS A 491 -9.46 -10.26 19.27
C HIS A 491 -10.23 -10.29 20.59
N ARG A 492 -10.16 -11.39 21.34
CA ARG A 492 -10.90 -11.51 22.60
C ARG A 492 -10.07 -12.13 23.71
N HIS A 493 -10.49 -11.84 24.94
CA HIS A 493 -9.97 -12.51 26.13
C HIS A 493 -10.71 -13.82 26.36
N VAL A 494 -9.98 -14.85 26.78
CA VAL A 494 -10.52 -16.15 27.18
C VAL A 494 -9.91 -16.61 28.50
N GLU A 495 -10.68 -17.41 29.25
CA GLU A 495 -10.22 -18.06 30.47
C GLU A 495 -9.84 -19.53 30.16
N GLY A 496 -8.68 -19.99 30.63
CA GLY A 496 -8.31 -21.41 30.63
C GLY A 496 -7.54 -21.94 29.42
N SER A 497 -7.63 -23.26 29.22
CA SER A 497 -6.77 -24.10 28.38
C SER A 497 -6.74 -23.73 26.90
N LEU A 498 -5.54 -23.58 26.35
CA LEU A 498 -5.26 -23.58 24.91
C LEU A 498 -4.96 -25.01 24.43
N GLY A 499 -5.20 -25.27 23.15
CA GLY A 499 -4.90 -26.57 22.54
C GLY A 499 -3.42 -26.75 22.21
N ASP A 500 -2.71 -25.67 21.87
CA ASP A 500 -1.33 -25.73 21.39
C ASP A 500 -0.46 -24.60 21.99
N LEU A 501 0.55 -25.01 22.77
CA LEU A 501 1.50 -24.09 23.37
C LEU A 501 2.40 -23.42 22.32
N ALA A 502 2.68 -24.08 21.19
CA ALA A 502 3.56 -23.60 20.13
C ALA A 502 2.97 -22.42 19.32
N LEU A 503 1.70 -22.05 19.61
CA LEU A 503 0.99 -20.92 19.03
C LEU A 503 0.82 -19.76 20.02
N THR A 504 1.59 -19.76 21.11
CA THR A 504 1.51 -18.75 22.17
C THR A 504 2.75 -17.89 22.27
N ALA A 505 2.59 -16.66 22.76
CA ALA A 505 3.65 -15.75 23.16
C ALA A 505 3.38 -15.23 24.57
N TRP A 506 4.40 -15.23 25.42
CA TRP A 506 4.28 -14.94 26.84
C TRP A 506 5.11 -13.71 27.21
N TRP A 507 4.47 -12.71 27.78
CA TRP A 507 5.12 -11.49 28.25
C TRP A 507 5.72 -11.70 29.65
N ARG A 508 7.05 -11.73 29.74
CA ARG A 508 7.85 -11.85 30.97
C ARG A 508 7.29 -12.87 31.98
N PRO A 509 7.12 -14.15 31.58
CA PRO A 509 6.52 -15.16 32.45
C PRO A 509 7.43 -15.46 33.66
N ASP A 510 6.85 -15.61 34.84
CA ASP A 510 7.54 -16.03 36.06
C ASP A 510 7.41 -17.54 36.24
N LEU A 511 8.47 -18.29 35.91
CA LEU A 511 8.46 -19.76 35.88
C LEU A 511 9.48 -20.40 36.84
N GLY A 512 10.12 -19.60 37.69
CA GLY A 512 11.18 -20.05 38.60
C GLY A 512 12.46 -20.52 37.89
N GLU A 513 13.27 -21.32 38.58
CA GLU A 513 14.64 -21.70 38.14
C GLU A 513 14.69 -22.77 37.02
N GLU A 514 13.62 -23.55 36.81
CA GLU A 514 13.57 -24.61 35.81
C GLU A 514 12.32 -24.48 34.93
N MET A 515 12.48 -24.00 33.71
CA MET A 515 11.43 -23.88 32.70
C MET A 515 11.21 -25.19 31.94
N SER A 516 9.95 -25.52 31.67
CA SER A 516 9.52 -26.66 30.85
C SER A 516 8.17 -26.37 30.21
N ALA A 517 7.85 -27.05 29.11
CA ALA A 517 6.57 -26.94 28.44
C ALA A 517 5.41 -27.28 29.39
N GLU A 518 5.56 -28.31 30.24
CA GLU A 518 4.54 -28.73 31.19
C GLU A 518 4.27 -27.69 32.27
N LYS A 519 5.32 -27.04 32.81
CA LYS A 519 5.15 -25.96 33.80
C LYS A 519 4.47 -24.74 33.18
N LEU A 520 4.85 -24.37 31.96
CA LEU A 520 4.25 -23.25 31.25
C LEU A 520 2.76 -23.53 30.96
N ALA A 521 2.45 -24.71 30.43
CA ALA A 521 1.07 -25.15 30.22
C ALA A 521 0.26 -25.20 31.53
N GLY A 522 0.86 -25.64 32.64
CA GLY A 522 0.22 -25.63 33.96
C GLY A 522 -0.13 -24.23 34.45
N SER A 523 0.69 -23.22 34.15
CA SER A 523 0.43 -21.82 34.51
C SER A 523 -0.68 -21.16 33.68
N LEU A 524 -1.01 -21.72 32.51
CA LEU A 524 -2.02 -21.18 31.61
C LEU A 524 -3.42 -21.16 32.23
N ALA A 525 -3.73 -22.12 33.12
CA ALA A 525 -5.04 -22.21 33.77
C ALA A 525 -5.35 -20.99 34.66
N GLU A 526 -4.32 -20.27 35.12
CA GLU A 526 -4.43 -19.08 35.97
C GLU A 526 -4.13 -17.79 35.17
N ALA A 527 -3.70 -17.91 33.91
CA ALA A 527 -3.33 -16.79 33.08
C ALA A 527 -4.54 -16.19 32.34
N ARG A 528 -4.54 -14.86 32.20
CA ARG A 528 -5.41 -14.17 31.24
C ARG A 528 -4.80 -14.37 29.85
N VAL A 529 -5.59 -14.90 28.92
CA VAL A 529 -5.17 -15.18 27.54
C VAL A 529 -5.92 -14.29 26.57
N TYR A 530 -5.20 -13.69 25.64
CA TYR A 530 -5.76 -12.96 24.51
C TYR A 530 -5.60 -13.76 23.21
N ILE A 531 -6.69 -13.93 22.48
CA ILE A 531 -6.68 -14.56 21.16
C ILE A 531 -6.47 -13.47 20.10
N ALA A 532 -5.33 -13.49 19.41
CA ALA A 532 -5.05 -12.63 18.27
C ALA A 532 -5.60 -13.23 16.95
N GLU A 533 -5.37 -12.56 15.82
CA GLU A 533 -5.73 -13.09 14.50
C GLU A 533 -5.01 -14.41 14.20
N GLU A 534 -5.74 -15.36 13.60
CA GLU A 534 -5.27 -16.70 13.20
C GLU A 534 -4.12 -16.69 12.18
N SER A 535 -3.95 -15.63 11.40
CA SER A 535 -2.95 -15.56 10.32
C SER A 535 -1.48 -15.76 10.78
N SER A 536 -0.55 -15.76 9.82
CA SER A 536 0.92 -15.88 9.99
C SER A 536 1.44 -17.21 10.56
N HIS A 537 0.61 -18.25 10.63
CA HIS A 537 1.05 -19.62 10.88
C HIS A 537 0.16 -20.63 10.14
N ARG A 538 0.61 -21.88 10.06
CA ARG A 538 -0.21 -23.02 9.62
C ARG A 538 0.38 -24.34 10.09
N THR A 539 -0.48 -25.31 10.37
CA THR A 539 -0.08 -26.69 10.68
C THR A 539 0.69 -27.32 9.51
N ARG A 540 1.86 -27.92 9.78
CA ARG A 540 2.63 -28.66 8.76
C ARG A 540 1.93 -29.97 8.43
N ARG A 541 1.56 -30.17 7.15
CA ARG A 541 1.00 -31.45 6.68
C ARG A 541 2.12 -32.48 6.50
N ALA A 542 1.85 -33.75 6.86
CA ALA A 542 2.82 -34.85 6.72
C ALA A 542 3.36 -35.03 5.28
N ASP A 543 2.55 -34.68 4.28
CA ASP A 543 2.88 -34.77 2.86
C ASP A 543 3.30 -33.42 2.24
N SER A 544 3.39 -32.33 3.04
CA SER A 544 3.95 -31.08 2.55
C SER A 544 5.45 -31.29 2.35
N PRO A 545 6.00 -31.08 1.14
CA PRO A 545 7.40 -31.33 0.89
C PRO A 545 8.25 -30.52 1.87
N ARG A 546 9.12 -31.21 2.63
CA ARG A 546 10.13 -30.60 3.50
C ARG A 546 10.97 -29.64 2.65
N ARG A 547 10.69 -28.34 2.66
CA ARG A 547 11.65 -27.35 2.17
C ARG A 547 12.66 -27.14 3.27
N THR A 548 13.79 -27.84 3.19
CA THR A 548 14.93 -27.74 4.10
C THR A 548 15.59 -26.35 4.11
N SER A 549 15.11 -25.41 3.29
CA SER A 549 15.55 -24.02 3.25
C SER A 549 14.41 -23.07 2.83
N MET A 550 14.26 -21.96 3.55
CA MET A 550 13.57 -20.73 3.09
C MET A 550 14.37 -20.00 1.99
N GLU A 551 15.56 -20.49 1.63
CA GLU A 551 16.10 -20.18 0.32
C GLU A 551 15.12 -20.76 -0.71
N LEU A 552 14.25 -19.89 -1.22
CA LEU A 552 13.50 -20.15 -2.45
C LEU A 552 14.51 -20.80 -3.39
N ALA A 553 14.19 -22.00 -3.88
CA ALA A 553 15.04 -22.68 -4.84
C ALA A 553 15.37 -21.63 -5.90
N GLN A 554 16.64 -21.19 -5.92
CA GLN A 554 17.05 -20.25 -6.94
C GLN A 554 16.71 -20.95 -8.25
N GLY A 555 16.15 -20.21 -9.20
CA GLY A 555 15.85 -20.70 -10.54
C GLY A 555 17.13 -21.01 -11.32
N ASP A 556 18.12 -21.63 -10.67
CA ASP A 556 19.36 -22.13 -11.23
C ASP A 556 19.07 -23.18 -12.32
N ASP A 557 17.88 -23.80 -12.28
CA ASP A 557 17.36 -24.66 -13.33
C ASP A 557 16.13 -24.02 -14.03
N PHE A 558 16.41 -23.11 -14.95
CA PHE A 558 15.40 -22.52 -15.84
C PHE A 558 14.61 -23.60 -16.61
N ASP A 559 15.26 -24.70 -17.02
CA ASP A 559 14.65 -25.77 -17.79
C ASP A 559 13.65 -26.57 -16.94
N GLU A 560 13.92 -26.76 -15.65
CA GLU A 560 12.96 -27.33 -14.70
C GLU A 560 11.74 -26.43 -14.51
N VAL A 561 11.93 -25.15 -14.24
CA VAL A 561 10.81 -24.22 -14.05
C VAL A 561 10.00 -24.08 -15.34
N SER A 562 10.65 -24.00 -16.50
CA SER A 562 9.97 -23.97 -17.80
C SER A 562 9.10 -25.22 -18.02
N ARG A 563 9.60 -26.42 -17.69
CA ARG A 563 8.81 -27.66 -17.73
C ARG A 563 7.63 -27.63 -16.77
N GLN A 564 7.81 -27.11 -15.55
CA GLN A 564 6.74 -26.96 -14.57
C GLN A 564 5.66 -25.99 -15.06
N VAL A 565 6.07 -24.82 -15.56
CA VAL A 565 5.17 -23.80 -16.11
C VAL A 565 4.38 -24.38 -17.30
N ALA A 566 5.03 -25.09 -18.21
CA ALA A 566 4.36 -25.78 -19.32
C ALA A 566 3.36 -26.83 -18.84
N GLN A 567 3.69 -27.56 -17.77
CA GLN A 567 2.81 -28.56 -17.20
C GLN A 567 1.59 -27.93 -16.54
N THR A 568 1.77 -26.91 -15.68
CA THR A 568 0.69 -26.15 -15.05
C THR A 568 -0.25 -25.55 -16.08
N SER A 569 0.29 -24.90 -17.11
CA SER A 569 -0.51 -24.32 -18.19
C SER A 569 -1.37 -25.36 -18.91
N ARG A 570 -0.82 -26.53 -19.23
CA ARG A 570 -1.58 -27.62 -19.88
C ARG A 570 -2.63 -28.24 -18.96
N ASP A 571 -2.29 -28.50 -17.70
CA ASP A 571 -3.17 -29.19 -16.76
C ASP A 571 -4.39 -28.35 -16.38
N ALA A 572 -4.22 -27.02 -16.31
CA ALA A 572 -5.28 -26.07 -16.00
C ALA A 572 -5.89 -25.39 -17.26
N ASP A 573 -5.44 -25.73 -18.48
CA ASP A 573 -5.90 -25.12 -19.75
C ASP A 573 -5.80 -23.58 -19.77
N LEU A 574 -4.70 -23.07 -19.19
CA LEU A 574 -4.44 -21.63 -19.06
C LEU A 574 -4.15 -21.00 -20.42
N ARG A 575 -4.62 -19.78 -20.63
CA ARG A 575 -4.62 -19.08 -21.93
C ARG A 575 -3.84 -17.78 -21.94
N LEU A 576 -3.70 -17.12 -20.79
CA LEU A 576 -3.02 -15.83 -20.66
C LEU A 576 -1.95 -15.87 -19.59
N SER A 577 -0.69 -15.69 -19.95
CA SER A 577 0.40 -15.51 -19.00
C SER A 577 0.45 -14.06 -18.55
N VAL A 578 0.36 -13.83 -17.24
CA VAL A 578 0.53 -12.51 -16.62
C VAL A 578 1.89 -12.49 -15.95
N VAL A 579 2.86 -11.81 -16.56
CA VAL A 579 4.23 -11.71 -16.02
C VAL A 579 4.28 -10.59 -14.98
N VAL A 580 4.62 -10.94 -13.74
CA VAL A 580 4.71 -10.02 -12.60
C VAL A 580 6.16 -9.92 -12.11
N PRO A 581 6.89 -8.83 -12.43
CA PRO A 581 8.28 -8.67 -12.02
C PRO A 581 8.40 -8.15 -10.57
N ILE A 582 9.07 -8.88 -9.69
CA ILE A 582 9.04 -8.61 -8.24
C ILE A 582 10.44 -8.32 -7.71
N TYR A 583 10.60 -7.20 -7.00
CA TYR A 583 11.79 -6.93 -6.20
C TYR A 583 11.42 -6.19 -4.92
N ASN A 584 11.56 -6.86 -3.78
CA ASN A 584 11.28 -6.34 -2.45
C ASN A 584 9.97 -5.56 -2.30
N ASN A 585 8.86 -6.15 -2.75
CA ASN A 585 7.56 -5.49 -2.82
C ASN A 585 6.36 -6.41 -2.53
N GLY A 586 6.52 -7.35 -1.60
CA GLY A 586 5.49 -8.34 -1.20
C GLY A 586 4.13 -7.74 -0.85
N PRO A 587 4.05 -6.70 0.01
CA PRO A 587 2.76 -6.09 0.37
C PRO A 587 1.97 -5.56 -0.84
N HIS A 588 2.62 -4.84 -1.76
CA HIS A 588 1.99 -4.37 -2.99
C HIS A 588 1.64 -5.53 -3.92
N LEU A 589 2.54 -6.50 -4.10
CA LEU A 589 2.25 -7.70 -4.88
C LEU A 589 0.93 -8.37 -4.44
N ARG A 590 0.76 -8.58 -3.12
CA ARG A 590 -0.44 -9.22 -2.57
C ARG A 590 -1.69 -8.35 -2.73
N HIS A 591 -1.62 -7.12 -2.20
CA HIS A 591 -2.82 -6.30 -1.96
C HIS A 591 -3.19 -5.38 -3.14
N LYS A 592 -2.28 -5.19 -4.12
CA LYS A 592 -2.53 -4.43 -5.35
C LYS A 592 -2.59 -5.36 -6.56
N ALA A 593 -1.43 -5.80 -7.05
CA ALA A 593 -1.35 -6.52 -8.31
C ALA A 593 -2.15 -7.83 -8.28
N PHE A 594 -1.85 -8.73 -7.34
CA PHE A 594 -2.52 -10.03 -7.26
C PHE A 594 -4.00 -9.89 -6.90
N ALA A 595 -4.33 -9.06 -5.91
CA ALA A 595 -5.71 -8.74 -5.56
C ALA A 595 -6.52 -8.17 -6.74
N SER A 596 -5.90 -7.46 -7.68
CA SER A 596 -6.56 -6.98 -8.91
C SER A 596 -6.80 -8.08 -9.94
N LEU A 597 -5.88 -9.02 -10.09
CA LEU A 597 -6.06 -10.17 -10.97
C LEU A 597 -7.20 -11.08 -10.48
N LEU A 598 -7.34 -11.27 -9.17
CA LEU A 598 -8.42 -12.08 -8.58
C LEU A 598 -9.83 -11.56 -8.90
N ARG A 599 -9.98 -10.26 -9.21
CA ARG A 599 -11.27 -9.65 -9.55
C ARG A 599 -11.69 -9.92 -10.99
N SER A 600 -10.77 -10.33 -11.86
CA SER A 600 -11.08 -10.59 -13.25
C SER A 600 -11.84 -11.90 -13.41
N SER A 601 -12.88 -11.89 -14.26
CA SER A 601 -13.61 -13.09 -14.66
C SER A 601 -12.74 -14.10 -15.40
N ALA A 602 -11.60 -13.67 -15.94
CA ALA A 602 -10.62 -14.52 -16.61
C ALA A 602 -9.50 -15.02 -15.69
N PHE A 603 -9.56 -14.80 -14.37
CA PHE A 603 -8.49 -15.23 -13.45
C PHE A 603 -8.15 -16.72 -13.56
N SER A 604 -9.16 -17.59 -13.74
CA SER A 604 -8.94 -19.04 -13.92
C SER A 604 -8.24 -19.39 -15.24
N ASP A 605 -8.27 -18.51 -16.24
CA ASP A 605 -7.58 -18.66 -17.52
C ASP A 605 -6.18 -18.06 -17.50
N MET A 606 -5.82 -17.36 -16.42
CA MET A 606 -4.51 -16.72 -16.27
C MET A 606 -3.49 -17.67 -15.66
N HIS A 607 -2.30 -17.71 -16.25
CA HIS A 607 -1.09 -18.20 -15.61
C HIS A 607 -0.33 -17.01 -15.04
N VAL A 608 -0.42 -16.80 -13.72
CA VAL A 608 0.31 -15.70 -13.08
C VAL A 608 1.75 -16.15 -12.82
N LEU A 609 2.70 -15.53 -13.50
CA LEU A 609 4.12 -15.83 -13.42
C LEU A 609 4.84 -14.79 -12.55
N LEU A 610 5.10 -15.15 -11.30
CA LEU A 610 5.80 -14.33 -10.31
C LEU A 610 7.31 -14.45 -10.52
N VAL A 611 7.94 -13.44 -11.13
CA VAL A 611 9.39 -13.49 -11.43
C VAL A 611 10.13 -12.58 -10.46
N SER A 612 10.71 -13.19 -9.41
CA SER A 612 11.50 -12.48 -8.41
C SER A 612 12.88 -12.15 -8.93
N ASP A 613 13.23 -10.87 -8.91
CA ASP A 613 14.52 -10.35 -9.35
C ASP A 613 15.63 -10.49 -8.29
N GLY A 614 15.58 -11.55 -7.49
CA GLY A 614 16.49 -11.76 -6.37
C GLY A 614 16.13 -10.93 -5.15
N SER A 615 14.84 -10.95 -4.77
CA SER A 615 14.34 -10.29 -3.56
C SER A 615 15.03 -10.84 -2.30
N THR A 616 15.14 -10.00 -1.27
CA THR A 616 15.88 -10.31 -0.04
C THR A 616 15.08 -10.04 1.23
N ASP A 617 13.99 -9.26 1.18
CA ASP A 617 13.16 -9.06 2.35
C ASP A 617 12.26 -10.30 2.58
N PRO A 618 12.14 -10.77 3.83
CA PRO A 618 11.39 -11.98 4.15
C PRO A 618 9.92 -11.93 3.70
N LEU A 619 9.28 -10.76 3.84
CA LEU A 619 7.86 -10.59 3.56
C LEU A 619 7.52 -10.81 2.08
N THR A 620 8.39 -10.39 1.16
CA THR A 620 8.25 -10.66 -0.27
C THR A 620 8.41 -12.15 -0.59
N LEU A 621 9.37 -12.83 0.05
CA LEU A 621 9.59 -14.26 -0.17
C LEU A 621 8.39 -15.07 0.31
N ASP A 622 7.89 -14.78 1.51
CA ASP A 622 6.67 -15.40 2.07
C ASP A 622 5.46 -15.14 1.18
N THR A 623 5.30 -13.91 0.71
CA THR A 623 4.17 -13.56 -0.15
C THR A 623 4.19 -14.37 -1.44
N ILE A 624 5.34 -14.50 -2.10
CA ILE A 624 5.43 -15.32 -3.31
C ILE A 624 5.11 -16.78 -2.99
N GLN A 625 5.66 -17.32 -1.91
CA GLN A 625 5.42 -18.69 -1.50
C GLN A 625 3.93 -18.97 -1.24
N ASP A 626 3.30 -18.17 -0.37
CA ASP A 626 1.88 -18.27 -0.06
C ASP A 626 1.04 -18.24 -1.35
N LEU A 627 1.29 -17.28 -2.24
CA LEU A 627 0.51 -17.16 -3.48
C LEU A 627 0.68 -18.39 -4.40
N THR A 628 1.89 -18.96 -4.48
CA THR A 628 2.11 -20.19 -5.27
C THR A 628 1.48 -21.44 -4.67
N GLU A 629 1.28 -21.47 -3.36
CA GLU A 629 0.70 -22.62 -2.66
C GLU A 629 -0.82 -22.54 -2.59
N ASP A 630 -1.36 -21.32 -2.42
CA ASP A 630 -2.80 -21.06 -2.31
C ASP A 630 -3.51 -21.09 -3.67
N HIS A 631 -2.78 -20.86 -4.78
CA HIS A 631 -3.37 -20.73 -6.11
C HIS A 631 -2.70 -21.65 -7.15
N PRO A 632 -3.42 -22.64 -7.72
CA PRO A 632 -2.84 -23.63 -8.63
C PRO A 632 -2.43 -23.07 -10.00
N ASN A 633 -2.93 -21.89 -10.37
CA ASN A 633 -2.61 -21.19 -11.61
C ASN A 633 -1.46 -20.17 -11.45
N VAL A 634 -0.76 -20.20 -10.31
CA VAL A 634 0.39 -19.32 -10.01
C VAL A 634 1.68 -20.12 -10.05
N SER A 635 2.73 -19.56 -10.62
CA SER A 635 4.07 -20.14 -10.60
C SER A 635 5.11 -19.06 -10.34
N ALA A 636 6.25 -19.44 -9.77
CA ALA A 636 7.31 -18.49 -9.44
C ALA A 636 8.67 -18.91 -10.01
N PHE A 637 9.47 -17.90 -10.34
CA PHE A 637 10.88 -18.03 -10.70
C PHE A 637 11.71 -17.05 -9.87
N HIS A 638 12.89 -17.47 -9.40
CA HIS A 638 13.76 -16.66 -8.54
C HIS A 638 15.15 -16.48 -9.16
N HIS A 639 15.50 -15.26 -9.51
CA HIS A 639 16.90 -14.93 -9.81
C HIS A 639 17.76 -14.95 -8.53
N ALA A 640 19.08 -15.05 -8.72
CA ALA A 640 20.05 -14.83 -7.66
C ALA A 640 19.87 -13.45 -6.99
N ARG A 641 20.16 -13.39 -5.69
CA ARG A 641 19.96 -12.20 -4.84
C ARG A 641 20.66 -10.95 -5.40
N GLY A 642 20.03 -9.78 -5.19
CA GLY A 642 20.68 -8.47 -5.37
C GLY A 642 20.03 -7.52 -6.36
N GLY A 643 18.92 -7.90 -7.00
CA GLY A 643 18.24 -7.04 -7.97
C GLY A 643 19.02 -6.87 -9.27
N SER A 644 18.33 -6.58 -10.37
CA SER A 644 18.95 -6.20 -11.64
C SER A 644 19.03 -4.69 -11.84
N GLY A 645 18.43 -3.93 -10.92
CA GLY A 645 18.33 -2.47 -10.97
C GLY A 645 17.13 -1.94 -11.75
N SER A 646 16.34 -2.83 -12.38
CA SER A 646 15.09 -2.51 -13.10
C SER A 646 14.16 -3.74 -13.18
N ALA A 647 12.95 -3.57 -13.71
CA ALA A 647 12.05 -4.69 -14.01
C ALA A 647 12.42 -5.45 -15.30
N SER A 648 13.52 -5.09 -15.99
CA SER A 648 13.84 -5.67 -17.30
C SER A 648 14.15 -7.16 -17.25
N ARG A 649 15.06 -7.57 -16.34
CA ARG A 649 15.48 -8.97 -16.19
C ARG A 649 14.29 -9.89 -15.90
N PRO A 650 13.46 -9.62 -14.88
CA PRO A 650 12.31 -10.49 -14.60
C PRO A 650 11.24 -10.48 -15.70
N ARG A 651 11.04 -9.37 -16.42
CA ARG A 651 10.12 -9.32 -17.57
C ARG A 651 10.62 -10.16 -18.74
N ASN A 652 11.91 -10.08 -19.08
CA ASN A 652 12.52 -10.92 -20.12
C ASN A 652 12.38 -12.39 -19.76
N THR A 653 12.78 -12.78 -18.55
CA THR A 653 12.67 -14.16 -18.08
C THR A 653 11.22 -14.65 -18.03
N GLY A 654 10.28 -13.80 -17.62
CA GLY A 654 8.85 -14.15 -17.64
C GLY A 654 8.30 -14.38 -19.04
N LEU A 655 8.74 -13.59 -20.04
CA LEU A 655 8.37 -13.82 -21.44
C LEU A 655 8.96 -15.14 -21.96
N ASP A 656 10.22 -15.46 -21.64
CA ASP A 656 10.86 -16.71 -22.03
C ASP A 656 10.18 -17.93 -21.38
N LEU A 657 9.66 -17.75 -20.16
CA LEU A 657 8.93 -18.79 -19.42
C LEU A 657 7.48 -18.94 -19.89
N ALA A 658 6.86 -17.94 -20.51
CA ALA A 658 5.45 -17.98 -20.89
C ALA A 658 5.15 -19.15 -21.86
N GLN A 659 4.13 -19.96 -21.53
CA GLN A 659 3.73 -21.15 -22.31
C GLN A 659 2.30 -21.11 -22.82
N THR A 660 1.53 -20.09 -22.42
CA THR A 660 0.13 -19.90 -22.81
C THR A 660 0.04 -19.22 -24.17
N GLU A 661 -1.14 -19.25 -24.80
CA GLU A 661 -1.37 -18.62 -26.12
C GLU A 661 -1.09 -17.11 -26.13
N PHE A 662 -1.41 -16.43 -25.03
CA PHE A 662 -1.22 -14.99 -24.88
C PHE A 662 -0.36 -14.63 -23.68
N VAL A 663 0.23 -13.44 -23.71
CA VAL A 663 1.05 -12.88 -22.63
C VAL A 663 0.76 -11.40 -22.40
N THR A 664 0.82 -10.97 -21.15
CA THR A 664 0.77 -9.58 -20.68
C THR A 664 1.70 -9.38 -19.48
N TYR A 665 1.80 -8.14 -18.99
CA TYR A 665 2.65 -7.75 -17.87
C TYR A 665 1.82 -6.95 -16.85
N LEU A 666 2.12 -7.14 -15.57
CA LEU A 666 1.55 -6.32 -14.49
C LEU A 666 2.62 -6.08 -13.42
N ASP A 667 2.91 -4.83 -13.09
CA ASP A 667 3.86 -4.49 -12.02
C ASP A 667 3.23 -4.67 -10.62
N PRO A 668 4.02 -5.05 -9.60
CA PRO A 668 3.50 -5.38 -8.28
C PRO A 668 2.86 -4.19 -7.56
N ASP A 669 3.27 -2.96 -7.87
CA ASP A 669 2.71 -1.72 -7.32
C ASP A 669 1.60 -1.11 -8.19
N ASN A 670 1.10 -1.85 -9.17
CA ASN A 670 0.04 -1.44 -10.09
C ASN A 670 -1.15 -2.39 -10.00
N GLU A 671 -2.26 -2.03 -10.65
CA GLU A 671 -3.48 -2.85 -10.64
C GLU A 671 -3.99 -3.10 -12.08
N ALA A 672 -4.50 -4.30 -12.32
CA ALA A 672 -5.36 -4.60 -13.45
C ALA A 672 -6.73 -3.91 -13.24
N ILE A 673 -7.34 -3.43 -14.32
CA ILE A 673 -8.65 -2.79 -14.29
C ILE A 673 -9.70 -3.83 -14.68
N GLU A 674 -10.43 -4.34 -13.68
CA GLU A 674 -11.55 -5.29 -13.80
C GLU A 674 -11.32 -6.37 -14.88
N ASP A 675 -12.12 -6.38 -15.96
CA ASP A 675 -12.03 -7.32 -17.07
C ASP A 675 -11.25 -6.78 -18.28
N GLY A 676 -10.48 -5.71 -18.11
CA GLY A 676 -9.71 -5.10 -19.19
C GLY A 676 -8.79 -6.10 -19.91
N TYR A 677 -8.08 -6.97 -19.18
CA TYR A 677 -7.31 -8.05 -19.81
C TYR A 677 -8.18 -9.10 -20.50
N ALA A 678 -9.33 -9.45 -19.91
CA ALA A 678 -10.26 -10.42 -20.49
C ALA A 678 -10.85 -9.91 -21.81
N GLU A 679 -11.16 -8.60 -21.89
CA GLU A 679 -11.65 -7.97 -23.12
C GLU A 679 -10.58 -7.93 -24.22
N LEU A 680 -9.34 -7.57 -23.89
CA LEU A 680 -8.24 -7.62 -24.85
C LEU A 680 -7.99 -9.05 -25.35
N TYR A 681 -7.98 -10.01 -24.42
CA TYR A 681 -7.85 -11.44 -24.70
C TYR A 681 -8.95 -11.96 -25.62
N ALA A 682 -10.22 -11.65 -25.34
CA ALA A 682 -11.34 -12.07 -26.19
C ALA A 682 -11.22 -11.48 -27.60
N ALA A 683 -10.84 -10.20 -27.69
CA ALA A 683 -10.72 -9.51 -28.96
C ALA A 683 -9.57 -10.04 -29.84
N ILE A 684 -8.44 -10.45 -29.25
CA ILE A 684 -7.37 -11.10 -30.01
C ILE A 684 -7.71 -12.54 -30.39
N GLN A 685 -8.50 -13.26 -29.57
CA GLN A 685 -8.95 -14.61 -29.91
C GLN A 685 -9.87 -14.67 -31.13
N GLU A 686 -10.72 -13.66 -31.30
CA GLU A 686 -11.61 -13.53 -32.47
C GLU A 686 -10.84 -13.35 -33.79
N HIS A 687 -9.55 -12.95 -33.75
CA HIS A 687 -8.74 -12.58 -34.91
C HIS A 687 -7.35 -13.24 -34.88
N GLN A 688 -7.18 -14.30 -35.68
CA GLN A 688 -5.94 -15.10 -35.73
C GLN A 688 -4.73 -14.33 -36.31
N ASP A 689 -4.99 -13.28 -37.07
CA ASP A 689 -3.99 -12.43 -37.74
C ASP A 689 -3.52 -11.23 -36.90
N VAL A 690 -4.16 -10.96 -35.76
CA VAL A 690 -3.78 -9.88 -34.84
C VAL A 690 -2.62 -10.33 -33.95
N ASP A 691 -1.53 -9.57 -33.97
CA ASP A 691 -0.31 -9.84 -33.20
C ASP A 691 -0.48 -9.46 -31.72
N PHE A 692 -1.09 -8.30 -31.46
CA PHE A 692 -1.47 -7.87 -30.11
C PHE A 692 -2.70 -6.96 -30.09
N ALA A 693 -3.41 -6.98 -28.97
CA ALA A 693 -4.48 -6.05 -28.63
C ALA A 693 -4.02 -5.08 -27.54
N LEU A 694 -4.48 -3.83 -27.60
CA LEU A 694 -4.13 -2.77 -26.66
C LEU A 694 -5.36 -1.98 -26.22
N GLY A 695 -5.39 -1.63 -24.94
CA GLY A 695 -6.36 -0.72 -24.35
C GLY A 695 -5.72 0.48 -23.67
N ASN A 696 -6.48 1.12 -22.79
CA ASN A 696 -6.14 2.38 -22.14
C ASN A 696 -5.54 2.17 -20.74
N MET A 697 -4.79 3.17 -20.28
CA MET A 697 -4.20 3.18 -18.94
C MET A 697 -4.87 4.24 -18.07
N SER A 698 -5.38 3.85 -16.91
CA SER A 698 -5.72 4.83 -15.87
C SER A 698 -4.44 5.25 -15.16
N GLN A 699 -4.27 6.55 -14.94
CA GLN A 699 -3.08 7.10 -14.29
C GLN A 699 -3.49 7.95 -13.10
N TRP A 700 -2.92 7.66 -11.94
CA TRP A 700 -3.06 8.43 -10.72
C TRP A 700 -1.75 9.14 -10.38
N ALA A 701 -1.81 10.47 -10.37
CA ALA A 701 -0.72 11.33 -9.89
C ALA A 701 -1.25 12.19 -8.73
N LYS A 702 -1.59 13.46 -8.99
CA LYS A 702 -2.42 14.27 -8.08
C LYS A 702 -3.91 14.06 -8.28
N ARG A 703 -4.27 13.63 -9.49
CA ARG A 703 -5.63 13.43 -10.00
C ARG A 703 -5.64 12.19 -10.87
N ARG A 704 -6.82 11.62 -11.08
CA ARG A 704 -7.01 10.55 -12.06
C ARG A 704 -7.00 11.13 -13.46
N SER A 705 -6.40 10.43 -14.40
CA SER A 705 -6.56 10.64 -15.83
C SER A 705 -6.66 9.30 -16.55
N MET A 706 -7.36 9.27 -17.67
CA MET A 706 -7.30 8.13 -18.59
C MET A 706 -6.36 8.50 -19.73
N GLN A 707 -5.38 7.65 -20.02
CA GLN A 707 -4.51 7.80 -21.19
C GLN A 707 -5.16 7.05 -22.35
N PRO A 708 -5.70 7.76 -23.37
CA PRO A 708 -6.56 7.17 -24.39
C PRO A 708 -5.71 6.57 -25.53
N TYR A 709 -4.92 5.54 -25.21
CA TYR A 709 -4.04 4.89 -26.17
C TYR A 709 -4.78 4.34 -27.38
N ALA A 710 -5.98 3.76 -27.17
CA ALA A 710 -6.78 3.22 -28.25
C ALA A 710 -7.24 4.30 -29.23
N GLU A 711 -7.79 5.41 -28.73
CA GLU A 711 -8.20 6.56 -29.55
C GLU A 711 -7.03 7.13 -30.36
N VAL A 712 -5.85 7.23 -29.74
CA VAL A 712 -4.64 7.72 -30.41
C VAL A 712 -4.28 6.82 -31.59
N LEU A 713 -4.25 5.50 -31.41
CA LEU A 713 -3.94 4.57 -32.52
C LEU A 713 -5.01 4.59 -33.60
N GLN A 714 -6.29 4.58 -33.22
CA GLN A 714 -7.41 4.61 -34.16
C GLN A 714 -7.44 5.91 -34.97
N THR A 715 -7.05 7.04 -34.36
CA THR A 715 -6.99 8.33 -35.06
C THR A 715 -5.80 8.41 -36.00
N VAL A 716 -4.61 7.99 -35.53
CA VAL A 716 -3.37 8.10 -36.31
C VAL A 716 -3.36 7.11 -37.48
N PHE A 717 -3.99 5.95 -37.32
CA PHE A 717 -4.06 4.88 -38.34
C PHE A 717 -5.46 4.72 -38.94
N ALA A 718 -6.28 5.78 -38.96
CA ALA A 718 -7.67 5.71 -39.41
C ALA A 718 -7.85 5.11 -40.82
N ASP A 719 -6.91 5.39 -41.72
CA ASP A 719 -6.92 4.88 -43.10
C ASP A 719 -6.52 3.40 -43.20
N ASP A 720 -5.95 2.83 -42.14
CA ASP A 720 -5.44 1.45 -42.08
C ASP A 720 -6.37 0.50 -41.27
N ILE A 721 -7.54 0.98 -40.85
CA ILE A 721 -8.55 0.20 -40.11
C ILE A 721 -9.43 -0.57 -41.09
N ASP A 722 -9.54 -1.89 -40.90
CA ASP A 722 -10.42 -2.75 -41.68
C ASP A 722 -11.88 -2.76 -41.18
N GLY A 723 -12.77 -3.47 -41.89
CA GLY A 723 -14.18 -3.58 -41.53
C GLY A 723 -14.45 -4.31 -40.20
N ALA A 724 -13.47 -5.01 -39.64
CA ALA A 724 -13.54 -5.67 -38.33
C ALA A 724 -12.97 -4.79 -37.20
N GLY A 725 -12.34 -3.65 -37.53
CA GLY A 725 -11.69 -2.76 -36.58
C GLY A 725 -10.24 -3.12 -36.28
N ASN A 726 -9.61 -4.01 -37.06
CA ASN A 726 -8.18 -4.31 -36.95
C ASN A 726 -7.38 -3.25 -37.71
N ILE A 727 -6.26 -2.82 -37.14
CA ILE A 727 -5.34 -1.87 -37.75
C ILE A 727 -4.25 -2.66 -38.44
N THR A 728 -4.16 -2.55 -39.76
CA THR A 728 -2.95 -2.98 -40.48
C THR A 728 -1.84 -1.99 -40.16
N VAL A 729 -0.76 -2.42 -39.52
CA VAL A 729 0.28 -1.48 -39.07
C VAL A 729 1.01 -0.90 -40.29
N PRO A 730 0.97 0.43 -40.52
CA PRO A 730 1.61 1.01 -41.69
C PRO A 730 3.15 0.99 -41.55
N PRO A 731 3.92 0.94 -42.66
CA PRO A 731 5.39 0.88 -42.60
C PRO A 731 6.07 2.02 -41.84
N ARG A 732 5.39 3.17 -41.71
CA ARG A 732 5.88 4.38 -41.01
C ARG A 732 5.12 4.65 -39.71
N ALA A 733 4.62 3.60 -39.06
CA ALA A 733 3.81 3.70 -37.85
C ALA A 733 4.49 4.48 -36.72
N LEU A 734 5.79 4.24 -36.51
CA LEU A 734 6.55 4.95 -35.48
C LEU A 734 6.71 6.44 -35.79
N GLU A 735 7.03 6.82 -37.03
CA GLU A 735 7.10 8.24 -37.40
C GLU A 735 5.74 8.93 -37.30
N ALA A 736 4.65 8.26 -37.72
CA ALA A 736 3.29 8.78 -37.61
C ALA A 736 2.92 9.10 -36.14
N LEU A 737 3.37 8.26 -35.21
CA LEU A 737 3.24 8.48 -33.77
C LEU A 737 4.32 9.38 -33.16
N ARG A 738 5.27 9.88 -33.96
CA ARG A 738 6.47 10.60 -33.50
C ARG A 738 7.19 9.84 -32.38
N PHE A 739 7.27 8.53 -32.54
CA PHE A 739 7.86 7.58 -31.61
C PHE A 739 7.27 7.65 -30.18
N ARG A 740 6.03 8.12 -30.02
CA ARG A 740 5.35 8.13 -28.71
C ARG A 740 5.14 6.68 -28.24
N PRO A 741 5.68 6.28 -27.08
CA PRO A 741 5.45 4.95 -26.53
C PRO A 741 4.09 4.86 -25.83
N MET A 742 3.62 3.63 -25.65
CA MET A 742 2.48 3.26 -24.81
C MET A 742 2.92 2.19 -23.80
N GLY A 743 2.16 2.03 -22.72
CA GLY A 743 2.52 1.11 -21.64
C GLY A 743 2.31 -0.35 -22.04
N ILE A 744 3.34 -1.20 -21.89
CA ILE A 744 3.22 -2.64 -22.21
C ILE A 744 2.24 -3.39 -21.30
N GLN A 745 1.91 -2.82 -20.13
CA GLN A 745 0.91 -3.36 -19.22
C GLN A 745 -0.53 -3.20 -19.74
N THR A 746 -0.76 -2.40 -20.80
CA THR A 746 -2.08 -2.27 -21.45
C THR A 746 -2.23 -3.17 -22.67
N VAL A 747 -1.37 -4.17 -22.83
CA VAL A 747 -1.28 -5.03 -24.03
C VAL A 747 -1.51 -6.49 -23.67
N VAL A 748 -2.28 -7.20 -24.50
CA VAL A 748 -2.29 -8.67 -24.56
C VAL A 748 -1.76 -9.07 -25.93
N ALA A 749 -0.64 -9.79 -25.97
CA ALA A 749 0.04 -10.19 -27.19
C ALA A 749 0.01 -11.71 -27.39
N ARG A 750 0.10 -12.18 -28.64
CA ARG A 750 0.37 -13.60 -28.92
C ARG A 750 1.77 -13.96 -28.44
N THR A 751 1.86 -14.95 -27.57
CA THR A 751 3.13 -15.36 -26.94
C THR A 751 4.14 -15.81 -27.99
N GLU A 752 3.74 -16.69 -28.91
CA GLU A 752 4.61 -17.22 -29.96
C GLU A 752 5.17 -16.11 -30.86
N TRP A 753 4.32 -15.15 -31.26
CA TRP A 753 4.75 -13.99 -32.05
C TRP A 753 5.79 -13.18 -31.27
N LEU A 754 5.47 -12.77 -30.04
CA LEU A 754 6.34 -11.90 -29.26
C LEU A 754 7.70 -12.56 -28.94
N GLN A 755 7.69 -13.86 -28.62
CA GLN A 755 8.91 -14.66 -28.43
C GLN A 755 9.73 -14.76 -29.73
N SER A 756 9.07 -14.95 -30.89
CA SER A 756 9.76 -15.07 -32.18
C SER A 756 10.56 -13.82 -32.57
N LEU A 757 10.19 -12.64 -32.04
CA LEU A 757 10.91 -11.40 -32.28
C LEU A 757 12.25 -11.33 -31.55
N ASN A 758 12.48 -12.17 -30.53
CA ASN A 758 13.70 -12.18 -29.70
C ASN A 758 14.05 -10.78 -29.14
N LEU A 759 13.03 -10.00 -28.77
CA LEU A 759 13.22 -8.68 -28.17
C LEU A 759 13.65 -8.81 -26.72
N THR A 760 14.56 -7.95 -26.29
CA THR A 760 15.00 -7.90 -24.89
C THR A 760 14.91 -6.50 -24.35
N GLN A 761 14.44 -6.40 -23.12
CA GLN A 761 14.42 -5.16 -22.37
C GLN A 761 15.82 -4.95 -21.75
N PRO A 762 16.50 -3.81 -21.99
CA PRO A 762 17.85 -3.57 -21.49
C PRO A 762 17.89 -3.63 -19.94
N VAL A 763 18.75 -4.49 -19.39
CA VAL A 763 18.86 -4.70 -17.94
C VAL A 763 19.44 -3.48 -17.24
N GLY A 764 18.86 -3.09 -16.10
CA GLY A 764 19.25 -1.91 -15.32
C GLY A 764 18.73 -0.57 -15.88
N ALA A 765 17.99 -0.59 -16.99
CA ALA A 765 17.46 0.61 -17.63
C ALA A 765 16.15 1.10 -17.00
N VAL A 766 15.98 2.42 -16.92
CA VAL A 766 14.67 3.07 -16.71
C VAL A 766 14.00 3.29 -18.05
N GLY A 767 12.67 3.08 -18.14
CA GLY A 767 11.91 3.28 -19.39
C GLY A 767 12.11 2.19 -20.44
N GLN A 768 12.51 0.98 -20.03
CA GLN A 768 12.67 -0.16 -20.94
C GLN A 768 11.36 -0.61 -21.59
N ASP A 769 10.22 -0.34 -20.94
CA ASP A 769 8.87 -0.68 -21.36
C ASP A 769 8.47 0.15 -22.58
N SER A 770 8.78 1.43 -22.54
CA SER A 770 8.57 2.37 -23.64
C SER A 770 9.36 1.99 -24.88
N TYR A 771 10.62 1.54 -24.69
CA TYR A 771 11.45 1.03 -25.77
C TYR A 771 10.91 -0.29 -26.32
N PHE A 772 10.54 -1.23 -25.44
CA PHE A 772 9.99 -2.52 -25.84
C PHE A 772 8.70 -2.36 -26.66
N PHE A 773 7.79 -1.47 -26.25
CA PHE A 773 6.58 -1.17 -27.00
C PHE A 773 6.88 -0.61 -28.41
N GLN A 774 7.87 0.28 -28.55
CA GLN A 774 8.27 0.80 -29.87
C GLN A 774 8.72 -0.34 -30.80
N GLN A 775 9.46 -1.31 -30.27
CA GLN A 775 9.88 -2.49 -31.03
C GLN A 775 8.70 -3.38 -31.38
N MET A 776 7.79 -3.66 -30.43
CA MET A 776 6.57 -4.42 -30.68
C MET A 776 5.75 -3.82 -31.82
N LEU A 777 5.51 -2.50 -31.79
CA LEU A 777 4.74 -1.83 -32.83
C LEU A 777 5.46 -1.84 -34.18
N HIS A 778 6.78 -1.72 -34.21
CA HIS A 778 7.56 -1.79 -35.45
C HIS A 778 7.45 -3.14 -36.17
N TYR A 779 7.43 -4.24 -35.41
CA TYR A 779 7.40 -5.60 -35.98
C TYR A 779 5.99 -6.18 -36.14
N ALA A 780 4.97 -5.54 -35.56
CA ALA A 780 3.59 -5.95 -35.74
C ALA A 780 3.12 -5.68 -37.17
N LYS A 781 2.30 -6.59 -37.69
CA LYS A 781 1.61 -6.48 -38.98
C LYS A 781 0.16 -6.05 -38.80
N SER A 782 -0.49 -6.56 -37.76
CA SER A 782 -1.88 -6.25 -37.44
C SER A 782 -2.06 -6.13 -35.93
N ILE A 783 -2.75 -5.08 -35.51
CA ILE A 783 -3.03 -4.81 -34.09
C ILE A 783 -4.50 -4.49 -33.89
N ARG A 784 -4.97 -4.59 -32.65
CA ARG A 784 -6.32 -4.17 -32.28
C ARG A 784 -6.28 -3.17 -31.14
N ALA A 785 -6.88 -2.00 -31.35
CA ALA A 785 -6.97 -0.94 -30.35
C ALA A 785 -8.41 -0.84 -29.84
N ILE A 786 -8.62 -1.00 -28.53
CA ILE A 786 -9.94 -1.11 -27.90
C ILE A 786 -10.08 -0.07 -26.81
N ASP A 787 -11.18 0.67 -26.83
CA ASP A 787 -11.46 1.72 -25.83
C ASP A 787 -11.94 1.12 -24.49
N VAL A 788 -11.04 0.41 -23.82
CA VAL A 788 -11.25 -0.24 -22.52
C VAL A 788 -10.11 0.11 -21.57
N GLY A 789 -10.40 0.36 -20.29
CA GLY A 789 -9.37 0.51 -19.27
C GLY A 789 -8.76 -0.84 -18.91
N VAL A 790 -7.43 -0.96 -18.94
CA VAL A 790 -6.74 -2.25 -18.75
C VAL A 790 -5.92 -2.28 -17.48
N HIS A 791 -5.27 -1.16 -17.16
CA HIS A 791 -4.29 -1.10 -16.09
C HIS A 791 -4.27 0.29 -15.44
N THR A 792 -4.12 0.31 -14.12
CA THR A 792 -3.95 1.50 -13.29
C THR A 792 -2.50 1.70 -12.89
N TYR A 793 -1.93 2.86 -13.26
CA TYR A 793 -0.57 3.28 -12.95
C TYR A 793 -0.53 4.38 -11.88
N TYR A 794 0.19 4.12 -10.78
CA TYR A 794 0.39 5.09 -9.70
C TYR A 794 1.76 5.79 -9.85
N MET A 795 1.77 7.02 -10.38
CA MET A 795 3.02 7.69 -10.79
C MET A 795 4.00 8.01 -9.66
N ALA A 796 3.54 8.09 -8.42
CA ALA A 796 4.26 8.76 -7.36
C ALA A 796 4.34 7.90 -6.09
N VAL A 797 4.95 6.72 -6.20
CA VAL A 797 5.33 5.90 -5.03
C VAL A 797 6.60 6.43 -4.38
N SER A 798 6.67 6.37 -3.04
CA SER A 798 7.77 6.91 -2.23
C SER A 798 9.16 6.38 -2.64
N ASN A 799 9.23 5.11 -3.05
CA ASN A 799 10.46 4.45 -3.49
C ASN A 799 10.73 4.53 -5.01
N SER A 800 9.95 5.32 -5.77
CA SER A 800 10.19 5.44 -7.21
C SER A 800 11.54 6.08 -7.48
N THR A 801 12.39 5.40 -8.26
CA THR A 801 13.65 5.93 -8.79
C THR A 801 13.47 7.28 -9.50
N VAL A 802 12.25 7.60 -9.95
CA VAL A 802 11.92 8.83 -10.68
C VAL A 802 11.84 10.07 -9.77
N ASN A 803 11.75 9.90 -8.45
CA ASN A 803 11.50 11.00 -7.50
C ASN A 803 12.77 11.61 -6.90
N THR A 804 13.89 10.88 -6.87
CA THR A 804 15.20 11.40 -6.42
C THR A 804 16.06 11.77 -7.62
N LEU A 805 16.24 13.07 -7.88
CA LEU A 805 17.00 13.56 -9.04
C LEU A 805 18.46 13.84 -8.65
N ASN A 806 19.35 12.97 -9.08
CA ASN A 806 20.80 13.04 -8.90
C ASN A 806 21.52 12.59 -10.19
N PRO A 807 22.86 12.60 -10.29
CA PRO A 807 23.56 12.18 -11.51
C PRO A 807 23.25 10.74 -11.93
N HIS A 808 23.02 9.85 -10.96
CA HIS A 808 22.69 8.45 -11.21
C HIS A 808 21.36 8.28 -11.95
N TYR A 809 20.38 9.18 -11.77
CA TYR A 809 19.12 9.18 -12.51
C TYR A 809 19.34 9.19 -14.03
N PHE A 810 20.22 10.07 -14.54
CA PHE A 810 20.53 10.15 -15.98
C PHE A 810 21.35 8.95 -16.44
N ARG A 811 22.29 8.49 -15.61
CA ARG A 811 23.12 7.30 -15.89
C ARG A 811 22.28 6.04 -16.11
N LYS A 812 21.14 5.89 -15.41
CA LYS A 812 20.21 4.76 -15.59
C LYS A 812 19.51 4.72 -16.96
N TYR A 813 19.50 5.81 -17.72
CA TYR A 813 18.98 5.81 -19.09
C TYR A 813 20.02 5.33 -20.12
N LEU A 814 21.32 5.36 -19.82
CA LEU A 814 22.36 4.98 -20.78
C LEU A 814 22.19 3.58 -21.38
N PRO A 815 21.87 2.51 -20.61
CA PRO A 815 21.66 1.19 -21.21
C PRO A 815 20.48 1.18 -22.20
N LEU A 816 19.44 1.96 -21.92
CA LEU A 816 18.27 2.12 -22.80
C LEU A 816 18.66 2.82 -24.10
N ASP A 817 19.24 4.01 -23.99
CA ASP A 817 19.49 4.87 -25.15
C ASP A 817 20.57 4.30 -26.06
N ARG A 818 21.55 3.56 -25.52
CA ARG A 818 22.50 2.77 -26.33
C ARG A 818 21.79 1.67 -27.13
N ALA A 819 20.92 0.90 -26.48
CA ALA A 819 20.15 -0.15 -27.15
C ALA A 819 19.18 0.43 -28.18
N ARG A 820 18.50 1.53 -27.85
CA ARG A 820 17.56 2.21 -28.75
C ARG A 820 18.26 2.79 -29.97
N ALA A 821 19.35 3.52 -29.80
CA ALA A 821 20.10 4.11 -30.91
C ALA A 821 20.61 3.03 -31.87
N LYS A 822 21.18 1.95 -31.33
CA LYS A 822 21.62 0.79 -32.13
C LYS A 822 20.46 0.17 -32.93
N TRP A 823 19.36 -0.14 -32.27
CA TRP A 823 18.19 -0.74 -32.95
C TRP A 823 17.60 0.19 -34.02
N LEU A 824 17.47 1.49 -33.71
CA LEU A 824 16.97 2.48 -34.67
C LEU A 824 17.85 2.60 -35.92
N ASP A 825 19.17 2.48 -35.76
CA ASP A 825 20.11 2.44 -36.89
C ASP A 825 19.90 1.17 -37.73
N GLU A 826 19.81 0.00 -37.08
CA GLU A 826 19.58 -1.29 -37.73
C GLU A 826 18.28 -1.33 -38.56
N VAL A 827 17.22 -0.66 -38.11
CA VAL A 827 15.93 -0.59 -38.82
C VAL A 827 15.76 0.65 -39.70
N GLY A 828 16.78 1.52 -39.80
CA GLY A 828 16.77 2.70 -40.67
C GLY A 828 15.86 3.84 -40.19
N LEU A 829 15.59 3.95 -38.89
CA LEU A 829 14.72 4.95 -38.28
C LEU A 829 15.45 5.99 -37.40
N LEU A 830 16.78 5.92 -37.30
CA LEU A 830 17.57 6.79 -36.43
C LEU A 830 17.38 8.28 -36.73
N ASP A 831 17.44 8.69 -37.99
CA ASP A 831 17.31 10.11 -38.36
C ASP A 831 15.89 10.65 -38.13
N ALA A 832 14.88 9.81 -38.36
CA ALA A 832 13.49 10.16 -38.05
C ALA A 832 13.31 10.33 -36.53
N TYR A 833 13.86 9.43 -35.70
CA TYR A 833 13.78 9.54 -34.25
C TYR A 833 14.47 10.80 -33.72
N LYS A 834 15.65 11.14 -34.25
CA LYS A 834 16.36 12.37 -33.88
C LYS A 834 15.48 13.62 -34.07
N THR A 835 14.83 13.69 -35.23
CA THR A 835 14.00 14.82 -35.64
C THR A 835 12.69 14.87 -34.84
N ASP A 836 11.97 13.75 -34.76
CA ASP A 836 10.59 13.73 -34.28
C ASP A 836 10.49 13.53 -32.75
N ARG A 837 11.52 12.97 -32.11
CA ARG A 837 11.46 12.57 -30.70
C ARG A 837 12.63 13.02 -29.84
N LEU A 838 13.89 12.87 -30.27
CA LEU A 838 15.07 13.11 -29.42
C LEU A 838 15.10 14.52 -28.84
N GLU A 839 15.08 15.54 -29.70
CA GLU A 839 15.13 16.94 -29.27
C GLU A 839 13.86 17.38 -28.50
N PRO A 840 12.63 17.07 -28.96
CA PRO A 840 11.43 17.33 -28.17
C PRO A 840 11.46 16.68 -26.78
N PHE A 841 11.95 15.45 -26.68
CA PHE A 841 12.06 14.72 -25.40
C PHE A 841 13.13 15.33 -24.48
N LEU A 842 14.30 15.70 -25.02
CA LEU A 842 15.31 16.43 -24.28
C LEU A 842 14.72 17.70 -23.64
N VAL A 843 14.05 18.52 -24.45
CA VAL A 843 13.53 19.82 -24.02
C VAL A 843 12.36 19.71 -23.05
N SER A 844 11.42 18.80 -23.30
CA SER A 844 10.18 18.68 -22.52
C SER A 844 10.31 17.78 -21.28
N TRP A 845 11.28 16.86 -21.26
CA TRP A 845 11.40 15.85 -20.20
C TRP A 845 12.73 15.90 -19.45
N LEU A 846 13.87 15.79 -20.14
CA LEU A 846 15.17 15.62 -19.49
C LEU A 846 15.71 16.94 -18.90
N LEU A 847 15.65 18.04 -19.65
CA LEU A 847 16.14 19.35 -19.16
C LEU A 847 15.34 19.89 -17.96
N PRO A 848 13.99 19.79 -17.90
CA PRO A 848 13.24 20.15 -16.70
C PRO A 848 13.66 19.37 -15.45
N LYS A 849 14.04 18.10 -15.59
CA LYS A 849 14.57 17.29 -14.48
C LYS A 849 15.97 17.70 -14.09
N LEU A 850 16.85 17.98 -15.07
CA LEU A 850 18.22 18.43 -14.80
C LEU A 850 18.23 19.75 -13.99
N ARG A 851 17.30 20.67 -14.26
CA ARG A 851 17.15 21.93 -13.50
C ARG A 851 16.82 21.75 -12.02
N ARG A 852 16.34 20.56 -11.62
CA ARG A 852 15.99 20.23 -10.23
C ARG A 852 17.11 19.50 -9.49
N VAL A 853 18.20 19.14 -10.17
CA VAL A 853 19.41 18.56 -9.56
C VAL A 853 20.11 19.64 -8.73
N LYS A 854 20.72 19.24 -7.62
CA LYS A 854 21.47 20.16 -6.75
C LYS A 854 22.62 20.83 -7.50
N PRO A 855 22.93 22.12 -7.25
CA PRO A 855 24.00 22.83 -7.96
C PRO A 855 25.36 22.11 -7.95
N GLU A 856 25.72 21.48 -6.83
CA GLU A 856 26.96 20.73 -6.65
C GLU A 856 27.05 19.43 -7.46
N GLU A 857 25.92 18.83 -7.80
CA GLU A 857 25.81 17.58 -8.58
C GLU A 857 25.49 17.85 -10.06
N TRP A 858 25.16 19.11 -10.41
CA TRP A 858 24.63 19.47 -11.72
C TRP A 858 25.60 19.12 -12.85
N GLN A 859 26.89 19.39 -12.68
CA GLN A 859 27.89 19.13 -13.73
C GLN A 859 27.97 17.64 -14.07
N GLU A 860 28.03 16.76 -13.07
CA GLU A 860 28.05 15.32 -13.29
C GLU A 860 26.75 14.82 -13.96
N ALA A 861 25.59 15.32 -13.50
CA ALA A 861 24.32 14.99 -14.12
C ALA A 861 24.22 15.46 -15.58
N ALA A 862 24.75 16.64 -15.89
CA ALA A 862 24.79 17.20 -17.24
C ALA A 862 25.75 16.42 -18.15
N GLU A 863 26.89 15.94 -17.64
CA GLU A 863 27.80 15.05 -18.37
C GLU A 863 27.15 13.71 -18.69
N ASN A 864 26.46 13.09 -17.72
CA ASN A 864 25.70 11.86 -17.96
C ASN A 864 24.59 12.05 -19.00
N LEU A 865 23.93 13.22 -19.00
CA LEU A 865 22.94 13.56 -20.03
C LEU A 865 23.60 13.77 -21.41
N ALA A 866 24.77 14.41 -21.49
CA ALA A 866 25.50 14.55 -22.73
C ALA A 866 25.90 13.19 -23.32
N GLU A 867 26.43 12.28 -22.50
CA GLU A 867 26.78 10.91 -22.92
C GLU A 867 25.54 10.15 -23.47
N LEU A 868 24.38 10.35 -22.85
CA LEU A 868 23.11 9.79 -23.33
C LEU A 868 22.77 10.30 -24.73
N LEU A 869 22.90 11.61 -24.96
CA LEU A 869 22.60 12.21 -26.27
C LEU A 869 23.60 11.77 -27.33
N ASP A 870 24.88 11.60 -26.97
CA ASP A 870 25.95 11.14 -27.85
C ASP A 870 25.70 9.72 -28.40
N CYS A 871 24.87 8.90 -27.71
CA CYS A 871 24.46 7.58 -28.20
C CYS A 871 23.80 7.63 -29.59
N TYR A 872 23.17 8.76 -29.94
CA TYR A 872 22.50 8.95 -31.21
C TYR A 872 23.43 9.51 -32.31
N GLY A 873 24.69 9.83 -32.01
CA GLY A 873 25.63 10.43 -32.95
C GLY A 873 25.36 11.92 -33.22
N GLU A 874 25.93 12.46 -34.31
CA GLU A 874 25.82 13.89 -34.62
C GLU A 874 24.35 14.31 -34.86
N TYR A 875 23.98 15.46 -34.31
CA TYR A 875 22.66 16.09 -34.45
C TYR A 875 22.76 17.62 -34.34
N GLU A 876 22.06 18.33 -35.22
CA GLU A 876 21.99 19.79 -35.20
C GLU A 876 20.79 20.26 -34.34
N TRP A 877 21.09 20.77 -33.14
CA TRP A 877 20.07 21.26 -32.20
C TRP A 877 19.41 22.55 -32.70
N THR A 878 18.09 22.56 -32.77
CA THR A 878 17.29 23.67 -33.31
C THR A 878 16.59 24.49 -32.23
N GLN A 879 16.28 23.87 -31.09
CA GLN A 879 15.57 24.49 -29.98
C GLN A 879 16.53 25.34 -29.14
N PRO A 880 16.19 26.62 -28.85
CA PRO A 880 17.05 27.50 -28.04
C PRO A 880 17.43 26.92 -26.68
N THR A 881 16.54 26.14 -26.06
CA THR A 881 16.75 25.47 -24.78
C THR A 881 17.80 24.36 -24.86
N ALA A 882 17.81 23.56 -25.93
CA ALA A 882 18.82 22.53 -26.15
C ALA A 882 20.19 23.16 -26.47
N ILE A 883 20.21 24.22 -27.29
CA ILE A 883 21.43 24.98 -27.59
C ILE A 883 22.02 25.59 -26.30
N SER A 884 21.17 26.12 -25.41
CA SER A 884 21.62 26.69 -24.12
C SER A 884 22.28 25.63 -23.24
N PHE A 885 21.70 24.44 -23.15
CA PHE A 885 22.26 23.34 -22.35
C PHE A 885 23.72 23.05 -22.72
N TRP A 886 24.03 22.94 -24.02
CA TRP A 886 25.40 22.69 -24.47
C TRP A 886 26.34 23.87 -24.21
N LYS A 887 25.85 25.12 -24.30
CA LYS A 887 26.64 26.30 -23.90
C LYS A 887 26.98 26.27 -22.42
N ASP A 888 26.00 25.97 -21.58
CA ASP A 888 26.15 25.93 -20.12
C ASP A 888 27.11 24.81 -19.69
N LEU A 889 26.98 23.61 -20.29
CA LEU A 889 27.88 22.49 -20.03
C LEU A 889 29.32 22.80 -20.47
N ASN A 890 29.52 23.38 -21.66
CA ASN A 890 30.85 23.77 -22.14
C ASN A 890 31.50 24.86 -21.28
N ALA A 891 30.70 25.79 -20.75
CA ALA A 891 31.17 26.78 -19.79
C ALA A 891 31.61 26.12 -18.47
N ALA A 892 30.86 25.12 -17.98
CA ALA A 892 31.20 24.37 -16.77
C ALA A 892 32.44 23.48 -16.92
N ARG A 893 32.70 22.94 -18.12
CA ARG A 893 33.93 22.18 -18.44
C ARG A 893 35.21 23.02 -18.42
N SER A 894 35.08 24.35 -18.59
CA SER A 894 36.23 25.25 -18.63
C SER A 894 36.76 25.51 -17.21
N PRO A 895 38.05 25.22 -16.89
CA PRO A 895 38.58 25.48 -15.57
C PRO A 895 38.51 26.98 -15.27
N ARG A 896 37.88 27.35 -14.14
CA ARG A 896 37.95 28.73 -13.63
C ARG A 896 39.41 29.06 -13.40
N VAL A 897 40.00 29.86 -14.30
CA VAL A 897 41.27 30.52 -14.05
C VAL A 897 41.07 31.34 -12.77
N GLN A 898 41.70 30.93 -11.67
CA GLN A 898 41.78 31.74 -10.46
C GLN A 898 42.47 33.05 -10.85
N SER A 899 41.70 34.11 -10.99
CA SER A 899 42.24 35.46 -10.98
C SER A 899 42.65 35.77 -9.54
N CYS A 900 43.90 35.45 -9.19
CA CYS A 900 44.62 36.25 -8.22
C CYS A 900 44.83 37.63 -8.86
N GLY A 901 44.13 38.63 -8.34
CA GLY A 901 44.24 40.03 -8.72
C GLY A 901 43.51 40.89 -7.72
#